data_AF-A0AAD8LWU7-F1
#
_entry.id   AF-A0AAD8LWU7-F1
#
_cell.length_a   1.000
_cell.length_b   1.000
_cell.length_c   1.000
_cell.angle_alpha   90.00
_cell.angle_beta   90.00
_cell.angle_gamma   90.00
#
_symmetry.space_group_name_H-M   'P 1'
#
loop_
_entity.id
_entity.type
_entity.pdbx_description
1 polymer ?
#
loop_
_entity_poly.entity_id
_entity_poly.type
_entity_poly.pdbx_seq_one_letter_code
_entity_poly.pdbx_strand_id
1 'polypeptide(L)'
;MTGSAELEHKAFGKELTNKHNSAGGQMSFSSMTHKNVEKLTEEIKEGVIYVLSNFKVKHYLGHETYRAVRADKHIYFTEHTTCVKDISPGLSIEPYTFDLFALEEIEKNADDNRFLIDVVGIVMNVQGKVSTIKNDIETKRVVFQITDGRSKTNITLFNEFAESYKNALQREDNEHVVIIMAAAKIHKYEGKVNLTNFPATRIYINPNHPSVEETKNKYKEMSMVDISSDEEDETKEVILISDIKGLGTQFIEKNITIEATIKRMDEKAAWYYARCARCNIEVLQQNGRYNCTNCKRIIPHPDKRFRVFSYCNDRTGSIGIILPDSGVRKLIKKTVFDIQAEYVQEPMIEPFPDELKQLQHKEYTITLKLNEENINNGCTVFEAESEHDTHVTTTPTTEMSTNIKIRARKAAGAVKFNVDDGLQTRMSKNIKKEKDFQETKIHGFIPGKCVDQHELNLRVGNICLIKDFIVQPYKQEDKFRPVQNDHQIIFSNDTKIRDVEDKSMKFPDDAFDFSDHTELHTLRKNPMYLVDIVGIIQNRENIVLRNLVNKRDQNQSQVKFTITDGRLEMPNYTKEILATQRKKKTELLTIADMKKLGGEYIEAHVLLHVNIKNVKEKQNWFYSICTECKNAFQMEDKVFYCSNCNRRIPHPEKRFRIQIMATDHSDKLDIILEDREVRTLIGKRAETLHKENQKEKGLPSELTKLANKNVTIQILIKEGNVLNKETTYWPNNICEGYYFPEEETNQTTQTMQQSNAEKLPHLSGYLNNLQTHIINPLQTSEFYHPNKDFYISASDVILTPSTFDLSSPISFLAYHRAGPRMHICFEPSRVRAAIVTCGGLCPGLNTVIRELVVGLWNMYGVRNILGVKSGYRGFYSSEEPVHLDPKMVHNWHKRGGTALETSRGGFDLHKIVDAIQHRGFNQVYIIGGDGTMRGAVKIFDEITRRNLNIGITVLPKTVDNDVGIIDRSFGFQTAVEMAQQAISAAHVEAESAVNGIGLVKLMGRSTGHIALFSTLSSRDVDCCLIPENEFYLEGKGGLFEFLDNRLKENSHAVLVVAEGAGQALIPRTEAEKEEKDESGNPVFLDVGVWLKSELKKWWDRDHPGELSTVKYIDPTYMIRAVTANATDNLYCTLLANAAIHGVMADVVAKAKNEVDTKDHKWAWVRSVTNQPDFARIQ
;
A
#
# COMPACT_ATOMS: atom_id res chain seq x y z
N MET A 1 55.99 13.21 -15.77
CA MET A 1 55.25 14.33 -15.16
C MET A 1 53.93 14.50 -15.90
N THR A 2 52.85 13.92 -15.39
CA THR A 2 51.46 14.13 -15.84
C THR A 2 50.57 13.53 -14.74
N GLY A 3 50.16 14.36 -13.78
CA GLY A 3 49.34 13.94 -12.65
C GLY A 3 48.42 15.09 -12.25
N SER A 4 47.22 15.11 -12.83
CA SER A 4 46.13 15.98 -12.41
C SER A 4 45.36 15.29 -11.28
N ALA A 5 45.31 15.91 -10.11
CA ALA A 5 44.70 15.31 -8.93
C ALA A 5 43.19 15.07 -9.12
N GLU A 6 42.72 13.87 -8.78
CA GLU A 6 41.31 13.64 -8.51
C GLU A 6 40.93 14.40 -7.23
N LEU A 7 39.91 15.25 -7.31
CA LEU A 7 39.36 15.96 -6.16
C LEU A 7 38.52 14.99 -5.32
N GLU A 8 39.02 14.59 -4.15
CA GLU A 8 38.32 13.68 -3.25
C GLU A 8 36.95 14.23 -2.79
N HIS A 9 35.88 13.76 -3.44
CA HIS A 9 34.51 14.04 -3.02
C HIS A 9 34.11 13.14 -1.85
N LYS A 10 34.06 13.71 -0.63
CA LYS A 10 33.41 13.05 0.51
C LYS A 10 31.90 12.88 0.22
N ALA A 11 31.50 11.65 -0.05
CA ALA A 11 30.11 11.27 -0.26
C ALA A 11 29.35 11.19 1.07
N PHE A 12 28.19 11.86 1.16
CA PHE A 12 27.35 11.82 2.36
C PHE A 12 26.10 10.94 2.14
N GLY A 13 26.03 9.82 2.86
CA GLY A 13 24.98 8.81 2.70
C GLY A 13 23.87 8.92 3.74
N LYS A 14 22.76 9.58 3.36
CA LYS A 14 21.46 9.53 4.05
C LYS A 14 20.35 9.47 3.00
N GLU A 15 19.36 8.60 3.19
CA GLU A 15 18.13 8.64 2.40
C GLU A 15 17.27 9.86 2.77
N LEU A 16 16.57 10.38 1.77
CA LEU A 16 15.65 11.51 1.86
C LEU A 16 14.31 11.08 1.24
N THR A 17 13.44 10.49 2.06
CA THR A 17 12.12 10.03 1.63
C THR A 17 11.12 11.20 1.54
N ASN A 18 10.84 11.65 0.32
CA ASN A 18 9.86 12.72 0.07
C ASN A 18 8.42 12.19 0.16
N LYS A 19 7.63 12.74 1.10
CA LYS A 19 6.22 12.36 1.31
C LYS A 19 5.20 13.05 0.38
N HIS A 20 5.58 14.09 -0.36
CA HIS A 20 4.61 15.03 -0.95
C HIS A 20 4.48 15.00 -2.48
N ASN A 21 5.25 14.17 -3.20
CA ASN A 21 5.04 13.98 -4.64
C ASN A 21 4.05 12.85 -4.93
N SER A 22 3.01 13.17 -5.70
CA SER A 22 2.09 12.18 -6.31
C SER A 22 2.64 11.54 -7.60
N ALA A 23 3.90 11.83 -7.95
CA ALA A 23 4.66 11.09 -8.95
C ALA A 23 5.62 10.13 -8.23
N GLY A 24 5.52 8.83 -8.53
CA GLY A 24 6.19 7.77 -7.78
C GLY A 24 7.70 7.69 -8.04
N GLY A 25 8.49 8.49 -7.33
CA GLY A 25 9.95 8.43 -7.39
C GLY A 25 10.61 8.62 -6.03
N GLN A 26 11.47 7.68 -5.64
CA GLN A 26 12.59 7.98 -4.74
C GLN A 26 13.47 9.07 -5.39
N MET A 27 14.19 9.86 -4.59
CA MET A 27 15.34 10.67 -5.02
C MET A 27 16.29 10.81 -3.84
N SER A 28 17.49 10.22 -3.88
CA SER A 28 18.40 10.19 -2.72
C SER A 28 19.86 9.87 -3.05
N PHE A 29 20.63 10.91 -3.37
CA PHE A 29 22.08 10.94 -3.11
C PHE A 29 22.57 12.38 -3.15
N SER A 30 23.51 12.75 -2.27
CA SER A 30 24.08 14.10 -2.23
C SER A 30 25.61 14.08 -2.20
N SER A 31 26.22 14.59 -3.26
CA SER A 31 27.63 14.97 -3.31
C SER A 31 27.78 16.47 -2.99
N MET A 32 28.87 16.82 -2.31
CA MET A 32 29.15 18.17 -1.79
C MET A 32 30.56 18.64 -2.15
N THR A 33 30.79 19.95 -2.05
CA THR A 33 32.12 20.57 -2.09
C THR A 33 32.66 20.81 -0.67
N HIS A 34 33.97 20.66 -0.49
CA HIS A 34 34.61 20.45 0.81
C HIS A 34 34.46 21.61 1.83
N LYS A 35 34.03 22.82 1.43
CA LYS A 35 33.84 23.97 2.34
C LYS A 35 32.52 23.97 3.12
N ASN A 36 31.48 23.27 2.66
CA ASN A 36 30.13 23.35 3.27
C ASN A 36 29.73 22.08 4.02
N VAL A 37 30.63 21.09 4.14
CA VAL A 37 30.33 19.77 4.71
C VAL A 37 29.97 19.85 6.19
N GLU A 38 30.74 20.59 6.98
CA GLU A 38 30.64 20.57 8.45
C GLU A 38 29.28 21.12 8.93
N LYS A 39 28.88 22.32 8.49
CA LYS A 39 27.64 22.98 8.94
C LYS A 39 26.38 22.12 8.74
N LEU A 40 26.13 21.63 7.51
CA LEU A 40 24.94 20.82 7.20
C LEU A 40 25.01 19.41 7.82
N THR A 41 26.21 18.90 8.12
CA THR A 41 26.39 17.60 8.79
C THR A 41 25.92 17.62 10.24
N GLU A 42 26.15 18.72 10.97
CA GLU A 42 25.70 18.87 12.36
C GLU A 42 24.18 19.15 12.47
N GLU A 43 23.62 19.86 11.49
CA GLU A 43 22.20 20.23 11.44
C GLU A 43 21.29 19.04 11.07
N ILE A 44 21.69 18.16 10.14
CA ILE A 44 20.86 17.05 9.61
C ILE A 44 21.02 15.77 10.44
N LYS A 45 19.96 15.35 11.14
CA LYS A 45 19.93 14.17 12.02
C LYS A 45 19.00 13.09 11.47
N GLU A 46 19.39 11.84 11.65
CA GLU A 46 18.65 10.69 11.07
C GLU A 46 17.33 10.45 11.80
N GLY A 47 16.30 9.98 11.08
CA GLY A 47 14.94 9.81 11.61
C GLY A 47 14.18 11.11 11.87
N VAL A 48 14.75 12.28 11.57
CA VAL A 48 14.12 13.59 11.68
C VAL A 48 13.74 14.10 10.28
N ILE A 49 12.57 14.72 10.17
CA ILE A 49 12.07 15.31 8.91
C ILE A 49 12.61 16.74 8.77
N TYR A 50 12.99 17.10 7.55
CA TYR A 50 13.52 18.42 7.21
C TYR A 50 12.88 18.95 5.93
N VAL A 51 12.55 20.24 5.93
CA VAL A 51 12.29 21.02 4.73
C VAL A 51 13.64 21.46 4.17
N LEU A 52 14.00 20.90 3.01
CA LEU A 52 15.17 21.30 2.23
C LEU A 52 14.75 22.32 1.16
N SER A 53 15.58 23.31 0.89
CA SER A 53 15.38 24.26 -0.23
C SER A 53 16.72 24.73 -0.80
N ASN A 54 16.70 25.35 -1.98
CA ASN A 54 17.88 25.89 -2.69
C ASN A 54 19.00 24.88 -3.02
N PHE A 55 18.67 23.58 -3.06
CA PHE A 55 19.50 22.54 -3.64
C PHE A 55 19.35 22.49 -5.17
N LYS A 56 20.33 21.92 -5.87
CA LYS A 56 20.20 21.56 -7.29
C LYS A 56 19.73 20.12 -7.42
N VAL A 57 18.96 19.81 -8.46
CA VAL A 57 18.70 18.42 -8.87
C VAL A 57 19.57 18.10 -10.09
N LYS A 58 20.13 16.89 -10.14
CA LYS A 58 20.94 16.39 -11.25
C LYS A 58 20.46 15.00 -11.64
N HIS A 59 20.57 14.64 -12.92
CA HIS A 59 20.51 13.25 -13.35
C HIS A 59 21.79 12.51 -12.97
N TYR A 60 21.70 11.19 -12.79
CA TYR A 60 22.86 10.32 -12.88
C TYR A 60 23.31 10.21 -14.35
N LEU A 61 24.62 10.31 -14.58
CA LEU A 61 25.27 10.28 -15.88
C LEU A 61 25.76 8.88 -16.29
N GLY A 62 25.31 7.84 -15.59
CA GLY A 62 25.48 6.42 -15.94
C GLY A 62 26.83 5.81 -15.57
N HIS A 63 27.76 6.60 -15.03
CA HIS A 63 29.08 6.15 -14.57
C HIS A 63 29.20 6.12 -13.05
N GLU A 64 28.19 6.60 -12.32
CA GLU A 64 28.14 6.60 -10.87
C GLU A 64 27.80 5.21 -10.33
N THR A 65 28.64 4.72 -9.42
CA THR A 65 28.53 3.39 -8.81
C THR A 65 28.07 3.48 -7.36
N TYR A 66 27.55 2.37 -6.82
CA TYR A 66 27.13 2.20 -5.43
C TYR A 66 26.03 3.20 -5.00
N ARG A 67 25.02 3.41 -5.86
CA ARG A 67 23.87 4.27 -5.59
C ARG A 67 22.92 3.62 -4.58
N ALA A 68 22.50 4.37 -3.57
CA ALA A 68 21.61 3.87 -2.52
C ALA A 68 20.13 3.73 -2.93
N VAL A 69 19.70 4.39 -4.02
CA VAL A 69 18.33 4.29 -4.55
C VAL A 69 18.32 4.18 -6.07
N ARG A 70 17.24 3.62 -6.62
CA ARG A 70 17.09 3.36 -8.07
C ARG A 70 16.69 4.59 -8.91
N ALA A 71 16.45 5.73 -8.26
CA ALA A 71 16.03 7.02 -8.84
C ALA A 71 16.90 7.51 -10.02
N ASP A 72 16.30 8.11 -11.06
CA ASP A 72 17.03 8.71 -12.19
C ASP A 72 17.76 10.01 -11.83
N LYS A 73 17.32 10.66 -10.74
CA LYS A 73 17.79 11.96 -10.25
C LYS A 73 18.27 11.92 -8.81
N HIS A 74 19.17 12.84 -8.49
CA HIS A 74 19.78 13.02 -7.17
C HIS A 74 19.88 14.51 -6.78
N ILE A 75 20.08 14.78 -5.48
CA ILE A 75 20.03 16.13 -4.91
C ILE A 75 21.44 16.61 -4.59
N TYR A 76 21.91 17.64 -5.28
CA TYR A 76 23.23 18.24 -5.12
C TYR A 76 23.15 19.51 -4.26
N PHE A 77 23.73 19.49 -3.06
CA PHE A 77 23.72 20.65 -2.17
C PHE A 77 24.66 21.75 -2.67
N THR A 78 24.12 22.97 -2.79
CA THR A 78 24.84 24.21 -3.08
C THR A 78 25.17 24.97 -1.78
N GLU A 79 25.97 26.03 -1.88
CA GLU A 79 26.21 26.97 -0.76
C GLU A 79 24.97 27.77 -0.32
N HIS A 80 23.91 27.77 -1.11
CA HIS A 80 22.63 28.41 -0.77
C HIS A 80 21.61 27.45 -0.14
N THR A 81 21.94 26.15 -0.04
CA THR A 81 21.01 25.12 0.46
C THR A 81 20.60 25.41 1.90
N THR A 82 19.30 25.56 2.14
CA THR A 82 18.74 25.72 3.47
C THR A 82 18.11 24.41 3.93
N CYS A 83 18.27 24.11 5.22
CA CYS A 83 17.73 22.92 5.87
C CYS A 83 17.02 23.33 7.16
N VAL A 84 15.70 23.19 7.21
CA VAL A 84 14.90 23.55 8.37
C VAL A 84 14.23 22.29 8.92
N LYS A 85 14.40 22.00 10.20
CA LYS A 85 13.74 20.87 10.84
C LYS A 85 12.22 21.06 10.82
N ASP A 86 11.50 20.08 10.30
CA ASP A 86 10.04 20.04 10.41
C ASP A 86 9.63 19.60 11.82
N ILE A 87 8.61 20.28 12.35
CA ILE A 87 8.01 20.05 13.67
C ILE A 87 6.49 19.81 13.58
N SER A 88 5.96 19.64 12.37
CA SER A 88 4.53 19.48 12.10
C SER A 88 4.00 18.15 12.67
N PRO A 89 2.93 18.16 13.49
CA PRO A 89 2.36 16.94 14.05
C PRO A 89 1.73 16.07 12.96
N GLY A 90 1.98 14.76 13.02
CA GLY A 90 1.42 13.74 12.11
C GLY A 90 2.38 13.25 11.02
N LEU A 91 3.53 13.89 10.80
CA LEU A 91 4.54 13.42 9.87
C LEU A 91 5.57 12.50 10.57
N SER A 92 5.46 11.18 10.34
CA SER A 92 6.45 10.18 10.76
C SER A 92 7.10 9.47 9.57
N ILE A 93 8.42 9.36 9.53
CA ILE A 93 9.11 8.40 8.65
C ILE A 93 8.84 7.00 9.21
N GLU A 94 8.44 6.03 8.38
CA GLU A 94 8.29 4.63 8.83
C GLU A 94 9.69 4.00 8.94
N PRO A 95 10.13 3.54 10.12
CA PRO A 95 11.55 3.28 10.39
C PRO A 95 12.11 2.01 9.72
N TYR A 96 11.27 1.19 9.08
CA TYR A 96 11.61 -0.12 8.53
C TYR A 96 10.98 -0.32 7.14
N THR A 97 11.46 0.44 6.15
CA THR A 97 11.12 0.24 4.73
C THR A 97 12.39 -0.19 4.01
N PHE A 98 12.38 -1.35 3.34
CA PHE A 98 13.58 -1.99 2.80
C PHE A 98 13.31 -2.68 1.45
N ASP A 99 14.32 -2.68 0.57
CA ASP A 99 14.33 -3.34 -0.75
C ASP A 99 15.12 -4.66 -0.65
N LEU A 100 14.56 -5.62 0.10
CA LEU A 100 15.27 -6.83 0.56
C LEU A 100 15.54 -7.84 -0.57
N PHE A 101 16.81 -8.05 -0.90
CA PHE A 101 17.30 -9.12 -1.77
C PHE A 101 17.49 -10.44 -1.00
N ALA A 102 17.32 -11.57 -1.69
CA ALA A 102 17.62 -12.89 -1.13
C ALA A 102 19.15 -13.15 -1.16
N LEU A 103 19.70 -13.88 -0.18
CA LEU A 103 21.15 -14.05 -0.09
C LEU A 103 21.73 -14.89 -1.25
N GLU A 104 20.90 -15.76 -1.86
CA GLU A 104 21.21 -16.56 -3.05
C GLU A 104 21.37 -15.74 -4.36
N GLU A 105 20.98 -14.47 -4.37
CA GLU A 105 21.08 -13.58 -5.54
C GLU A 105 22.36 -12.73 -5.53
N ILE A 106 22.98 -12.56 -4.35
CA ILE A 106 24.13 -11.68 -4.14
C ILE A 106 25.34 -12.10 -5.00
N GLU A 107 25.55 -13.41 -5.20
CA GLU A 107 26.68 -13.90 -6.02
C GLU A 107 26.54 -13.54 -7.51
N LYS A 108 25.31 -13.54 -8.04
CA LYS A 108 25.02 -13.15 -9.43
C LYS A 108 25.17 -11.63 -9.62
N ASN A 109 24.80 -10.87 -8.59
CA ASN A 109 24.87 -9.40 -8.59
C ASN A 109 26.25 -8.86 -8.17
N ALA A 110 27.22 -9.72 -7.84
CA ALA A 110 28.51 -9.29 -7.29
C ALA A 110 29.46 -8.59 -8.29
N ASP A 111 29.11 -8.56 -9.58
CA ASP A 111 29.78 -7.76 -10.62
C ASP A 111 28.96 -6.51 -11.03
N ASP A 112 27.71 -6.37 -10.55
CA ASP A 112 26.91 -5.16 -10.75
C ASP A 112 27.24 -4.14 -9.66
N ASN A 113 27.91 -3.06 -10.06
CA ASN A 113 28.33 -1.99 -9.17
C ASN A 113 27.40 -0.76 -9.22
N ARG A 114 26.25 -0.82 -9.90
CA ARG A 114 25.35 0.34 -10.08
C ARG A 114 24.67 0.75 -8.78
N PHE A 115 24.24 -0.22 -7.98
CA PHE A 115 23.40 -0.01 -6.79
C PHE A 115 23.99 -0.66 -5.53
N LEU A 116 23.48 -0.23 -4.37
CA LEU A 116 23.60 -0.93 -3.09
C LEU A 116 22.35 -1.80 -2.89
N ILE A 117 22.43 -2.83 -2.05
CA ILE A 117 21.31 -3.74 -1.76
C ILE A 117 20.95 -3.74 -0.28
N ASP A 118 19.68 -3.99 0.04
CA ASP A 118 19.28 -4.33 1.41
C ASP A 118 19.21 -5.85 1.57
N VAL A 119 19.64 -6.37 2.72
CA VAL A 119 19.60 -7.81 3.02
C VAL A 119 19.12 -8.07 4.44
N VAL A 120 18.48 -9.22 4.67
CA VAL A 120 18.08 -9.72 5.99
C VAL A 120 18.75 -11.05 6.26
N GLY A 121 19.21 -11.28 7.51
CA GLY A 121 19.79 -12.56 7.90
C GLY A 121 20.20 -12.64 9.37
N ILE A 122 20.28 -13.86 9.89
CA ILE A 122 20.74 -14.19 11.25
C ILE A 122 22.26 -14.16 11.29
N VAL A 123 22.79 -13.45 12.27
CA VAL A 123 24.23 -13.27 12.51
C VAL A 123 24.86 -14.57 12.99
N MET A 124 25.93 -14.98 12.31
CA MET A 124 26.75 -16.16 12.64
C MET A 124 28.24 -15.78 12.72
N ASN A 125 29.03 -16.61 13.41
CA ASN A 125 30.50 -16.67 13.28
C ASN A 125 31.21 -15.30 13.45
N VAL A 126 30.81 -14.54 14.47
CA VAL A 126 31.34 -13.20 14.76
C VAL A 126 32.79 -13.28 15.26
N GLN A 127 33.73 -12.76 14.47
CA GLN A 127 35.15 -12.79 14.78
C GLN A 127 35.57 -11.65 15.73
N GLY A 128 36.73 -11.83 16.37
CA GLY A 128 37.33 -10.83 17.26
C GLY A 128 37.65 -9.50 16.58
N LYS A 129 38.03 -8.48 17.37
CA LYS A 129 38.52 -7.22 16.81
C LYS A 129 39.86 -7.48 16.13
N VAL A 130 39.92 -7.34 14.81
CA VAL A 130 41.16 -7.40 14.04
C VAL A 130 41.53 -5.97 13.66
N SER A 131 42.56 -5.43 14.30
CA SER A 131 43.28 -4.28 13.77
C SER A 131 44.31 -4.76 12.74
N THR A 132 44.53 -4.00 11.68
CA THR A 132 45.56 -4.27 10.69
C THR A 132 46.15 -2.95 10.24
N ILE A 133 47.45 -2.78 10.44
CA ILE A 133 48.19 -1.61 9.97
C ILE A 133 48.59 -1.86 8.52
N LYS A 134 48.25 -0.93 7.63
CA LYS A 134 48.66 -0.95 6.22
C LYS A 134 48.92 0.49 5.80
N ASN A 135 50.12 0.77 5.30
CA ASN A 135 50.59 2.13 4.98
C ASN A 135 50.38 3.12 6.15
N ASP A 136 50.86 2.75 7.35
CA ASP A 136 50.78 3.50 8.61
C ASP A 136 49.39 3.89 9.13
N ILE A 137 48.31 3.42 8.49
CA ILE A 137 46.92 3.61 8.95
C ILE A 137 46.46 2.36 9.72
N GLU A 138 46.09 2.50 11.00
CA GLU A 138 45.42 1.43 11.77
C GLU A 138 43.99 1.25 11.25
N THR A 139 43.77 0.22 10.44
CA THR A 139 42.42 -0.12 9.99
C THR A 139 41.79 -1.09 10.98
N LYS A 140 40.72 -0.66 11.66
CA LYS A 140 39.92 -1.50 12.55
C LYS A 140 38.83 -2.20 11.75
N ARG A 141 38.66 -3.52 11.91
CA ARG A 141 37.56 -4.27 11.28
C ARG A 141 36.90 -5.31 12.20
N VAL A 142 35.67 -5.64 11.85
CA VAL A 142 34.87 -6.75 12.42
C VAL A 142 34.36 -7.59 11.24
N VAL A 143 34.52 -8.92 11.35
CA VAL A 143 34.09 -9.89 10.33
C VAL A 143 33.08 -10.83 10.95
N PHE A 144 31.99 -11.11 10.25
CA PHE A 144 30.96 -12.08 10.64
C PHE A 144 30.25 -12.63 9.41
N GLN A 145 29.24 -13.49 9.60
CA GLN A 145 28.41 -14.02 8.52
C GLN A 145 26.93 -13.73 8.80
N ILE A 146 26.11 -13.71 7.75
CA ILE A 146 24.65 -13.81 7.88
C ILE A 146 24.11 -15.01 7.12
N THR A 147 22.95 -15.50 7.56
CA THR A 147 22.19 -16.58 6.91
C THR A 147 20.69 -16.22 6.83
N ASP A 148 20.03 -16.52 5.72
CA ASP A 148 18.55 -16.49 5.61
C ASP A 148 17.91 -17.85 5.95
N GLY A 149 18.76 -18.83 6.27
CA GLY A 149 18.41 -20.24 6.45
C GLY A 149 18.96 -21.12 5.32
N ARG A 150 19.00 -20.62 4.08
CA ARG A 150 19.39 -21.37 2.88
C ARG A 150 20.77 -20.98 2.37
N SER A 151 21.00 -19.68 2.23
CA SER A 151 22.26 -19.10 1.75
C SER A 151 22.99 -18.37 2.86
N LYS A 152 24.32 -18.32 2.76
CA LYS A 152 25.23 -17.70 3.74
C LYS A 152 26.16 -16.71 3.06
N THR A 153 26.37 -15.55 3.67
CA THR A 153 27.22 -14.48 3.10
C THR A 153 28.13 -13.87 4.15
N ASN A 154 29.38 -13.60 3.79
CA ASN A 154 30.35 -12.92 4.65
C ASN A 154 30.04 -11.41 4.73
N ILE A 155 30.22 -10.82 5.91
CA ILE A 155 30.16 -9.37 6.13
C ILE A 155 31.46 -8.91 6.77
N THR A 156 32.08 -7.87 6.20
CA THR A 156 33.27 -7.20 6.75
C THR A 156 32.96 -5.72 6.95
N LEU A 157 32.95 -5.27 8.20
CA LEU A 157 32.74 -3.87 8.58
C LEU A 157 34.06 -3.21 8.98
N PHE A 158 34.19 -1.92 8.65
CA PHE A 158 35.40 -1.13 8.89
C PHE A 158 35.16 0.11 9.78
N ASN A 159 36.25 0.58 10.40
CA ASN A 159 36.37 1.85 11.12
C ASN A 159 35.37 1.99 12.30
N GLU A 160 34.98 3.21 12.65
CA GLU A 160 34.09 3.50 13.78
C GLU A 160 32.73 2.78 13.69
N PHE A 161 32.23 2.54 12.47
CA PHE A 161 31.01 1.77 12.23
C PHE A 161 31.14 0.34 12.75
N ALA A 162 32.31 -0.28 12.61
CA ALA A 162 32.58 -1.64 13.13
C ALA A 162 32.64 -1.67 14.67
N GLU A 163 33.21 -0.65 15.32
CA GLU A 163 33.21 -0.55 16.78
C GLU A 163 31.80 -0.22 17.32
N SER A 164 31.04 0.65 16.64
CA SER A 164 29.64 0.94 16.97
C SER A 164 28.75 -0.30 16.86
N TYR A 165 28.81 -1.03 15.74
CA TYR A 165 28.06 -2.28 15.54
C TYR A 165 28.42 -3.32 16.60
N LYS A 166 29.71 -3.53 16.89
CA LYS A 166 30.13 -4.48 17.92
C LYS A 166 29.59 -4.09 19.31
N ASN A 167 29.66 -2.81 19.67
CA ASN A 167 29.13 -2.31 20.93
C ASN A 167 27.59 -2.40 21.02
N ALA A 168 26.87 -2.41 19.89
CA ALA A 168 25.43 -2.68 19.86
C ALA A 168 25.14 -4.17 20.02
N LEU A 169 25.83 -5.02 19.25
CA LEU A 169 25.71 -6.48 19.28
C LEU A 169 26.06 -7.07 20.66
N GLN A 170 27.02 -6.49 21.39
CA GLN A 170 27.37 -6.88 22.77
C GLN A 170 26.33 -6.46 23.83
N ARG A 171 25.20 -5.88 23.45
CA ARG A 171 24.06 -5.53 24.34
C ARG A 171 22.78 -6.29 23.98
N GLU A 172 22.86 -7.22 23.04
CA GLU A 172 21.72 -7.96 22.50
C GLU A 172 21.71 -9.38 23.10
N ASP A 173 20.85 -9.61 24.09
CA ASP A 173 20.74 -10.90 24.81
C ASP A 173 19.90 -11.97 24.05
N ASN A 174 19.53 -11.71 22.79
CA ASN A 174 18.69 -12.62 21.99
C ASN A 174 19.51 -13.77 21.35
N GLU A 175 19.07 -15.01 21.55
CA GLU A 175 19.71 -16.24 21.05
C GLU A 175 19.90 -16.28 19.53
N HIS A 176 18.99 -15.67 18.77
CA HIS A 176 19.12 -15.48 17.32
C HIS A 176 19.04 -13.98 16.99
N VAL A 177 20.21 -13.39 16.79
CA VAL A 177 20.33 -11.99 16.36
C VAL A 177 20.07 -11.91 14.86
N VAL A 178 18.87 -11.49 14.45
CA VAL A 178 18.64 -11.08 13.06
C VAL A 178 19.18 -9.67 12.87
N ILE A 179 19.82 -9.42 11.73
CA ILE A 179 20.02 -8.07 11.23
C ILE A 179 19.30 -7.83 9.91
N ILE A 180 18.88 -6.59 9.70
CA ILE A 180 18.71 -6.03 8.35
C ILE A 180 19.89 -5.09 8.11
N MET A 181 20.68 -5.37 7.09
CA MET A 181 21.75 -4.49 6.61
C MET A 181 21.25 -3.75 5.37
N ALA A 182 20.86 -2.50 5.55
CA ALA A 182 20.39 -1.64 4.47
C ALA A 182 21.57 -0.95 3.77
N ALA A 183 21.44 -0.70 2.47
CA ALA A 183 22.44 -0.10 1.59
C ALA A 183 23.84 -0.74 1.74
N ALA A 184 23.91 -2.07 1.68
CA ALA A 184 25.14 -2.86 1.69
C ALA A 184 25.88 -2.79 0.34
N LYS A 185 27.22 -2.71 0.40
CA LYS A 185 28.07 -2.81 -0.79
C LYS A 185 28.54 -4.25 -0.99
N ILE A 186 28.26 -4.83 -2.16
CA ILE A 186 28.82 -6.12 -2.58
C ILE A 186 30.27 -5.92 -3.04
N HIS A 187 31.16 -6.86 -2.69
CA HIS A 187 32.54 -6.89 -3.16
C HIS A 187 33.08 -8.32 -3.20
N LYS A 188 33.91 -8.65 -4.20
CA LYS A 188 34.64 -9.92 -4.28
C LYS A 188 36.03 -9.77 -3.67
N TYR A 189 36.24 -10.40 -2.51
CA TYR A 189 37.54 -10.46 -1.83
C TYR A 189 38.11 -11.89 -1.93
N GLU A 190 39.33 -12.04 -2.45
CA GLU A 190 39.96 -13.36 -2.70
C GLU A 190 39.04 -14.34 -3.48
N GLY A 191 38.27 -13.80 -4.44
CA GLY A 191 37.31 -14.55 -5.25
C GLY A 191 35.98 -14.88 -4.56
N LYS A 192 35.83 -14.63 -3.25
CA LYS A 192 34.58 -14.87 -2.50
C LYS A 192 33.78 -13.58 -2.34
N VAL A 193 32.46 -13.71 -2.43
CA VAL A 193 31.52 -12.59 -2.28
C VAL A 193 31.36 -12.23 -0.81
N ASN A 194 31.49 -10.93 -0.51
CA ASN A 194 31.44 -10.37 0.84
C ASN A 194 30.74 -9.00 0.81
N LEU A 195 29.83 -8.76 1.75
CA LEU A 195 29.20 -7.46 1.97
C LEU A 195 30.07 -6.56 2.85
N THR A 196 30.04 -5.25 2.61
CA THR A 196 30.77 -4.26 3.41
C THR A 196 30.00 -2.95 3.54
N ASN A 197 30.39 -2.13 4.52
CA ASN A 197 29.76 -0.84 4.76
C ASN A 197 30.26 0.26 3.82
N PHE A 198 29.32 1.06 3.36
CA PHE A 198 29.46 2.29 2.60
C PHE A 198 28.86 3.44 3.44
N PRO A 199 29.07 4.74 3.15
CA PRO A 199 28.53 5.82 3.98
C PRO A 199 27.00 5.81 4.17
N ALA A 200 26.25 5.23 3.22
CA ALA A 200 24.80 5.05 3.31
C ALA A 200 24.37 3.84 4.16
N THR A 201 25.25 2.87 4.42
CA THR A 201 24.89 1.60 5.08
C THR A 201 24.36 1.82 6.49
N ARG A 202 23.29 1.11 6.85
CA ARG A 202 22.76 1.01 8.22
C ARG A 202 22.53 -0.45 8.58
N ILE A 203 22.71 -0.79 9.86
CA ILE A 203 22.42 -2.13 10.37
C ILE A 203 21.41 -2.00 11.51
N TYR A 204 20.27 -2.66 11.34
CA TYR A 204 19.20 -2.74 12.31
C TYR A 204 19.23 -4.12 12.95
N ILE A 205 19.47 -4.19 14.26
CA ILE A 205 19.44 -5.42 15.04
C ILE A 205 17.99 -5.68 15.48
N ASN A 206 17.48 -6.89 15.21
CA ASN A 206 16.13 -7.36 15.53
C ASN A 206 14.99 -6.31 15.33
N PRO A 207 14.91 -5.60 14.19
CA PRO A 207 13.85 -4.61 13.97
C PRO A 207 12.47 -5.28 13.87
N ASN A 208 11.42 -4.54 14.27
CA ASN A 208 10.03 -5.00 14.20
C ASN A 208 9.49 -4.90 12.76
N HIS A 209 9.99 -5.78 11.89
CA HIS A 209 9.68 -5.88 10.47
C HIS A 209 9.25 -7.32 10.14
N PRO A 210 8.21 -7.57 9.33
CA PRO A 210 7.71 -8.93 9.09
C PRO A 210 8.77 -9.90 8.58
N SER A 211 9.68 -9.46 7.72
CA SER A 211 10.77 -10.33 7.22
C SER A 211 11.79 -10.74 8.30
N VAL A 212 11.84 -10.08 9.46
CA VAL A 212 12.65 -10.54 10.61
C VAL A 212 12.02 -11.77 11.26
N GLU A 213 10.71 -11.74 11.49
CA GLU A 213 9.99 -12.92 11.98
C GLU A 213 9.85 -13.99 10.89
N GLU A 214 9.80 -13.61 9.60
CA GLU A 214 9.86 -14.55 8.48
C GLU A 214 11.24 -15.23 8.36
N THR A 215 12.35 -14.51 8.53
CA THR A 215 13.70 -15.11 8.56
C THR A 215 13.91 -15.92 9.84
N LYS A 216 13.40 -15.47 11.00
CA LYS A 216 13.38 -16.31 12.21
C LYS A 216 12.54 -17.55 12.02
N ASN A 217 11.40 -17.47 11.35
CA ASN A 217 10.54 -18.62 11.12
C ASN A 217 11.13 -19.54 10.07
N LYS A 218 11.67 -19.05 8.94
CA LYS A 218 12.42 -19.87 7.98
C LYS A 218 13.65 -20.53 8.57
N TYR A 219 14.37 -19.87 9.48
CA TYR A 219 15.53 -20.45 10.17
C TYR A 219 15.10 -21.41 11.28
N LYS A 220 14.01 -21.10 12.01
CA LYS A 220 13.38 -22.01 12.96
C LYS A 220 12.89 -23.25 12.24
N GLU A 221 12.08 -23.11 11.19
CA GLU A 221 11.69 -24.14 10.23
C GLU A 221 12.91 -24.92 9.75
N MET A 222 14.01 -24.31 9.28
CA MET A 222 15.23 -25.07 8.93
C MET A 222 15.81 -25.86 10.12
N SER A 223 15.83 -25.29 11.32
CA SER A 223 16.26 -25.97 12.57
C SER A 223 15.18 -26.88 13.18
N MET A 224 13.98 -26.86 12.62
CA MET A 224 12.79 -27.65 12.97
C MET A 224 12.47 -28.68 11.87
N VAL A 225 13.18 -28.63 10.74
CA VAL A 225 13.21 -29.53 9.57
C VAL A 225 14.59 -30.21 9.46
N ASP A 226 15.42 -30.07 10.49
CA ASP A 226 16.12 -31.22 11.06
C ASP A 226 15.08 -32.24 11.61
N ILE A 227 13.79 -31.82 11.74
CA ILE A 227 12.87 -32.42 12.69
C ILE A 227 11.29 -32.42 12.46
N SER A 228 10.71 -33.15 11.44
CA SER A 228 9.34 -33.83 11.39
C SER A 228 8.03 -33.11 10.89
N SER A 229 6.92 -33.73 10.37
CA SER A 229 6.59 -35.05 9.70
C SER A 229 5.16 -35.12 9.04
N ASP A 230 4.57 -36.31 8.77
CA ASP A 230 4.43 -37.09 7.49
C ASP A 230 3.02 -36.76 6.99
N GLU A 231 2.80 -36.79 5.67
CA GLU A 231 1.77 -37.59 4.95
C GLU A 231 2.32 -37.83 3.51
N GLU A 232 2.37 -39.07 3.00
CA GLU A 232 2.86 -39.44 1.66
C GLU A 232 1.97 -38.79 0.61
N ASP A 233 2.58 -38.12 -0.37
CA ASP A 233 1.83 -37.49 -1.46
C ASP A 233 1.32 -38.59 -2.41
N GLU A 234 0.06 -39.02 -2.23
CA GLU A 234 -0.65 -39.91 -3.16
C GLU A 234 -0.37 -39.46 -4.60
N THR A 235 -0.06 -40.40 -5.50
CA THR A 235 0.21 -40.09 -6.92
C THR A 235 -1.01 -39.44 -7.55
N LYS A 236 -1.06 -38.10 -7.53
CA LYS A 236 -2.27 -37.31 -7.82
C LYS A 236 -2.78 -37.63 -9.22
N GLU A 237 -3.85 -38.41 -9.27
CA GLU A 237 -4.46 -38.91 -10.50
C GLU A 237 -4.80 -37.74 -11.44
N VAL A 238 -4.37 -37.82 -12.69
CA VAL A 238 -4.57 -36.75 -13.67
C VAL A 238 -5.99 -36.83 -14.22
N ILE A 239 -6.86 -35.95 -13.74
CA ILE A 239 -8.30 -35.95 -14.06
C ILE A 239 -8.54 -35.15 -15.35
N LEU A 240 -9.43 -35.65 -16.21
CA LEU A 240 -9.85 -34.96 -17.44
C LEU A 240 -10.91 -33.90 -17.14
N ILE A 241 -10.93 -32.79 -17.89
CA ILE A 241 -11.78 -31.63 -17.57
C ILE A 241 -13.28 -31.95 -17.62
N SER A 242 -13.71 -32.93 -18.42
CA SER A 242 -15.09 -33.45 -18.41
C SER A 242 -15.51 -33.99 -17.04
N ASP A 243 -14.59 -34.63 -16.33
CA ASP A 243 -14.89 -35.51 -15.21
C ASP A 243 -14.91 -34.73 -13.88
N ILE A 244 -14.27 -33.55 -13.85
CA ILE A 244 -14.31 -32.57 -12.76
C ILE A 244 -15.77 -32.20 -12.40
N LYS A 245 -16.68 -32.16 -13.39
CA LYS A 245 -18.11 -31.86 -13.17
C LYS A 245 -18.91 -33.02 -12.56
N GLY A 246 -18.30 -34.18 -12.37
CA GLY A 246 -18.88 -35.34 -11.68
C GLY A 246 -18.33 -35.57 -10.27
N LEU A 247 -17.42 -34.72 -9.77
CA LEU A 247 -16.82 -34.87 -8.45
C LEU A 247 -17.83 -34.55 -7.34
N GLY A 248 -17.90 -35.42 -6.33
CA GLY A 248 -18.78 -35.26 -5.16
C GLY A 248 -18.13 -34.50 -4.00
N THR A 249 -18.90 -34.28 -2.94
CA THR A 249 -18.52 -33.52 -1.73
C THR A 249 -17.24 -34.02 -1.04
N GLN A 250 -16.83 -35.26 -1.27
CA GLN A 250 -15.58 -35.85 -0.76
C GLN A 250 -14.29 -35.23 -1.34
N PHE A 251 -14.40 -34.35 -2.33
CA PHE A 251 -13.26 -33.64 -2.95
C PHE A 251 -13.13 -32.17 -2.52
N ILE A 252 -13.99 -31.67 -1.62
CA ILE A 252 -13.88 -30.30 -1.08
C ILE A 252 -12.56 -30.15 -0.30
N GLU A 253 -11.87 -29.01 -0.51
CA GLU A 253 -10.52 -28.67 -0.02
C GLU A 253 -9.37 -29.59 -0.48
N LYS A 254 -9.65 -30.63 -1.29
CA LYS A 254 -8.61 -31.46 -1.91
C LYS A 254 -7.97 -30.80 -3.13
N ASN A 255 -6.73 -31.18 -3.37
CA ASN A 255 -5.97 -30.86 -4.58
C ASN A 255 -6.17 -31.96 -5.63
N ILE A 256 -6.47 -31.57 -6.87
CA ILE A 256 -6.49 -32.47 -8.04
C ILE A 256 -5.49 -31.99 -9.10
N THR A 257 -4.92 -32.91 -9.87
CA THR A 257 -4.00 -32.56 -10.96
C THR A 257 -4.71 -32.69 -12.30
N ILE A 258 -4.48 -31.72 -13.19
CA ILE A 258 -4.92 -31.78 -14.58
C ILE A 258 -3.75 -31.50 -15.53
N GLU A 259 -3.82 -32.03 -16.75
CA GLU A 259 -2.96 -31.63 -17.87
C GLU A 259 -3.80 -30.81 -18.86
N ALA A 260 -3.45 -29.53 -19.04
CA ALA A 260 -4.23 -28.62 -19.87
C ALA A 260 -3.38 -27.54 -20.56
N THR A 261 -3.74 -27.24 -21.81
CA THR A 261 -3.20 -26.11 -22.57
C THR A 261 -3.86 -24.81 -22.15
N ILE A 262 -3.08 -23.78 -21.77
CA ILE A 262 -3.59 -22.41 -21.60
C ILE A 262 -3.99 -21.90 -22.99
N LYS A 263 -5.29 -21.86 -23.28
CA LYS A 263 -5.81 -21.51 -24.61
C LYS A 263 -5.87 -20.00 -24.85
N ARG A 264 -6.14 -19.23 -23.79
CA ARG A 264 -6.13 -17.76 -23.75
C ARG A 264 -6.06 -17.28 -22.29
N MET A 265 -5.63 -16.06 -22.08
CA MET A 265 -5.75 -15.37 -20.79
C MET A 265 -6.87 -14.32 -20.81
N ASP A 266 -7.37 -13.93 -19.64
CA ASP A 266 -8.32 -12.82 -19.55
C ASP A 266 -7.56 -11.48 -19.46
N GLU A 267 -7.24 -10.93 -20.64
CA GLU A 267 -6.51 -9.66 -20.79
C GLU A 267 -7.31 -8.42 -20.30
N LYS A 268 -8.53 -8.62 -19.77
CA LYS A 268 -9.37 -7.58 -19.14
C LYS A 268 -9.46 -7.73 -17.62
N ALA A 269 -8.98 -8.83 -17.05
CA ALA A 269 -8.88 -9.02 -15.61
C ALA A 269 -7.58 -8.38 -15.06
N ALA A 270 -7.60 -7.99 -13.78
CA ALA A 270 -6.40 -7.50 -13.11
C ALA A 270 -5.39 -8.65 -12.92
N TRP A 271 -4.24 -8.57 -13.60
CA TRP A 271 -3.19 -9.60 -13.62
C TRP A 271 -2.31 -9.63 -12.35
N TYR A 272 -2.48 -8.65 -11.46
CA TYR A 272 -1.85 -8.59 -10.15
C TYR A 272 -2.81 -7.99 -9.11
N TYR A 273 -2.46 -8.16 -7.84
CA TYR A 273 -3.08 -7.49 -6.70
C TYR A 273 -2.03 -6.88 -5.77
N ALA A 274 -2.48 -6.00 -4.89
CA ALA A 274 -1.64 -5.27 -3.94
C ALA A 274 -1.92 -5.72 -2.51
N ARG A 275 -0.91 -5.85 -1.65
CA ARG A 275 -1.05 -6.22 -0.23
C ARG A 275 -0.29 -5.30 0.73
N CYS A 276 -0.74 -5.28 1.98
CA CYS A 276 -0.20 -4.44 3.04
C CYS A 276 1.11 -5.01 3.59
N ALA A 277 2.25 -4.34 3.36
CA ALA A 277 3.56 -4.76 3.87
C ALA A 277 3.59 -5.07 5.38
N ARG A 278 2.77 -4.37 6.20
CA ARG A 278 2.68 -4.60 7.67
C ARG A 278 1.75 -5.75 8.10
N CYS A 279 0.82 -6.20 7.24
CA CYS A 279 -0.29 -7.07 7.66
C CYS A 279 -0.67 -8.18 6.66
N ASN A 280 0.07 -8.31 5.56
CA ASN A 280 -0.04 -9.34 4.50
C ASN A 280 -1.43 -9.52 3.84
N ILE A 281 -2.41 -8.66 4.15
CA ILE A 281 -3.77 -8.67 3.59
C ILE A 281 -3.86 -7.75 2.38
N GLU A 282 -4.68 -8.13 1.40
CA GLU A 282 -4.97 -7.36 0.18
C GLU A 282 -5.49 -5.95 0.50
N VAL A 283 -5.01 -4.96 -0.26
CA VAL A 283 -5.30 -3.53 -0.05
C VAL A 283 -6.05 -2.95 -1.23
N LEU A 284 -7.21 -2.37 -0.95
CA LEU A 284 -8.08 -1.79 -1.98
C LEU A 284 -7.57 -0.39 -2.35
N GLN A 285 -7.37 -0.14 -3.64
CA GLN A 285 -7.01 1.18 -4.12
C GLN A 285 -8.25 2.08 -4.16
N GLN A 286 -8.20 3.18 -3.41
CA GLN A 286 -9.27 4.16 -3.28
C GLN A 286 -8.65 5.56 -3.42
N ASN A 287 -9.14 6.36 -4.36
CA ASN A 287 -8.63 7.71 -4.65
C ASN A 287 -7.09 7.75 -4.87
N GLY A 288 -6.58 6.77 -5.63
CA GLY A 288 -5.14 6.62 -5.92
C GLY A 288 -4.28 6.07 -4.77
N ARG A 289 -4.85 5.86 -3.58
CA ARG A 289 -4.15 5.38 -2.37
C ARG A 289 -4.61 3.98 -2.00
N TYR A 290 -3.70 3.11 -1.55
CA TYR A 290 -4.06 1.75 -1.13
C TYR A 290 -4.43 1.72 0.34
N ASN A 291 -5.62 1.22 0.68
CA ASN A 291 -6.13 1.18 2.05
C ASN A 291 -6.15 -0.25 2.60
N CYS A 292 -5.52 -0.47 3.75
CA CYS A 292 -5.58 -1.76 4.45
C CYS A 292 -6.81 -1.86 5.35
N THR A 293 -7.69 -2.80 5.03
CA THR A 293 -8.94 -3.05 5.77
C THR A 293 -8.70 -3.54 7.20
N ASN A 294 -7.59 -4.24 7.46
CA ASN A 294 -7.20 -4.72 8.79
C ASN A 294 -6.62 -3.59 9.66
N CYS A 295 -5.41 -3.10 9.35
CA CYS A 295 -4.74 -2.10 10.19
C CYS A 295 -5.19 -0.64 9.98
N LYS A 296 -6.20 -0.40 9.13
CA LYS A 296 -6.79 0.92 8.80
C LYS A 296 -5.79 1.98 8.31
N ARG A 297 -4.61 1.55 7.84
CA ARG A 297 -3.57 2.45 7.30
C ARG A 297 -3.73 2.66 5.79
N ILE A 298 -3.39 3.87 5.36
CA ILE A 298 -2.98 4.16 3.98
C ILE A 298 -1.58 3.56 3.76
N ILE A 299 -1.41 2.82 2.68
CA ILE A 299 -0.17 2.18 2.26
C ILE A 299 0.32 2.90 0.99
N PRO A 300 1.38 3.72 1.04
CA PRO A 300 1.84 4.48 -0.13
C PRO A 300 2.49 3.58 -1.19
N HIS A 301 3.22 2.55 -0.74
CA HIS A 301 3.85 1.54 -1.59
C HIS A 301 3.42 0.16 -1.07
N PRO A 302 2.37 -0.45 -1.64
CA PRO A 302 1.99 -1.80 -1.28
C PRO A 302 2.89 -2.82 -1.99
N ASP A 303 3.00 -4.00 -1.41
CA ASP A 303 3.65 -5.13 -2.07
C ASP A 303 2.75 -5.66 -3.20
N LYS A 304 3.25 -5.72 -4.44
CA LYS A 304 2.51 -6.16 -5.63
C LYS A 304 2.84 -7.60 -6.01
N ARG A 305 1.80 -8.39 -6.28
CA ARG A 305 1.85 -9.86 -6.38
C ARG A 305 0.90 -10.36 -7.49
N PHE A 306 1.31 -11.30 -8.34
CA PHE A 306 0.46 -11.74 -9.48
C PHE A 306 -0.82 -12.47 -9.06
N ARG A 307 -1.84 -12.38 -9.91
CA ARG A 307 -3.09 -13.14 -9.90
C ARG A 307 -3.62 -13.16 -11.35
N VAL A 308 -3.29 -14.19 -12.13
CA VAL A 308 -3.56 -14.19 -13.57
C VAL A 308 -4.72 -15.13 -13.92
N PHE A 309 -5.78 -14.59 -14.51
CA PHE A 309 -6.94 -15.36 -14.95
C PHE A 309 -6.71 -15.97 -16.34
N SER A 310 -6.97 -17.26 -16.47
CA SER A 310 -6.70 -18.05 -17.68
C SER A 310 -7.84 -19.01 -18.02
N TYR A 311 -7.95 -19.36 -19.31
CA TYR A 311 -8.87 -20.38 -19.80
C TYR A 311 -8.06 -21.54 -20.36
N CYS A 312 -8.22 -22.72 -19.77
CA CYS A 312 -7.42 -23.91 -20.07
C CYS A 312 -8.26 -25.00 -20.72
N ASN A 313 -7.63 -25.80 -21.59
CA ASN A 313 -8.25 -26.80 -22.43
C ASN A 313 -7.44 -28.09 -22.44
N ASP A 314 -8.11 -29.23 -22.27
CA ASP A 314 -7.57 -30.56 -22.52
C ASP A 314 -8.27 -31.17 -23.76
N ARG A 315 -8.22 -32.50 -23.89
CA ARG A 315 -8.94 -33.26 -24.92
C ARG A 315 -10.44 -33.47 -24.67
N THR A 316 -10.99 -33.02 -23.53
CA THR A 316 -12.39 -33.31 -23.12
C THR A 316 -13.26 -32.08 -22.85
N GLY A 317 -12.68 -30.94 -22.49
CA GLY A 317 -13.43 -29.79 -22.00
C GLY A 317 -12.67 -28.46 -22.02
N SER A 318 -13.12 -27.53 -21.18
CA SER A 318 -12.50 -26.21 -20.98
C SER A 318 -12.86 -25.67 -19.59
N ILE A 319 -11.92 -25.01 -18.92
CA ILE A 319 -12.01 -24.62 -17.50
C ILE A 319 -11.37 -23.25 -17.26
N GLY A 320 -11.82 -22.50 -16.25
CA GLY A 320 -11.18 -21.24 -15.82
C GLY A 320 -10.20 -21.48 -14.67
N ILE A 321 -8.98 -20.93 -14.75
CA ILE A 321 -7.93 -21.12 -13.75
C ILE A 321 -7.27 -19.80 -13.37
N ILE A 322 -7.05 -19.59 -12.07
CA ILE A 322 -6.31 -18.45 -11.51
C ILE A 322 -4.89 -18.91 -11.13
N LEU A 323 -3.88 -18.24 -11.69
CA LEU A 323 -2.45 -18.51 -11.45
C LEU A 323 -1.90 -17.53 -10.38
N PRO A 324 -1.30 -18.01 -9.27
CA PRO A 324 -0.80 -17.16 -8.18
C PRO A 324 0.60 -16.60 -8.43
N ASP A 325 0.98 -15.62 -7.61
CA ASP A 325 2.30 -14.94 -7.62
C ASP A 325 3.52 -15.88 -7.63
N SER A 326 3.49 -16.96 -6.86
CA SER A 326 4.56 -17.95 -6.79
C SER A 326 4.70 -18.75 -8.09
N GLY A 327 3.58 -19.14 -8.70
CA GLY A 327 3.52 -19.84 -9.98
C GLY A 327 4.03 -18.97 -11.13
N VAL A 328 3.44 -17.79 -11.28
CA VAL A 328 3.82 -16.84 -12.34
C VAL A 328 5.30 -16.45 -12.24
N ARG A 329 5.83 -16.11 -11.04
CA ARG A 329 7.27 -15.84 -10.86
C ARG A 329 8.17 -17.01 -11.24
N LYS A 330 7.77 -18.26 -10.92
CA LYS A 330 8.53 -19.46 -11.31
C LYS A 330 8.60 -19.60 -12.84
N LEU A 331 7.51 -19.28 -13.54
CA LEU A 331 7.37 -19.41 -15.00
C LEU A 331 8.10 -18.29 -15.78
N ILE A 332 7.87 -17.01 -15.46
CA ILE A 332 8.40 -15.87 -16.23
C ILE A 332 9.68 -15.21 -15.66
N LYS A 333 10.10 -15.57 -14.44
CA LYS A 333 11.30 -15.04 -13.76
C LYS A 333 11.36 -13.52 -13.56
N LYS A 334 10.21 -12.84 -13.57
CA LYS A 334 10.04 -11.42 -13.21
C LYS A 334 9.04 -11.28 -12.07
N THR A 335 9.16 -10.24 -11.26
CA THR A 335 8.11 -9.77 -10.34
C THR A 335 7.17 -8.78 -11.04
N VAL A 336 6.07 -8.41 -10.39
CA VAL A 336 5.15 -7.36 -10.88
C VAL A 336 5.88 -6.01 -11.03
N PHE A 337 6.84 -5.72 -10.15
CA PHE A 337 7.60 -4.47 -10.21
C PHE A 337 8.60 -4.45 -11.37
N ASP A 338 9.22 -5.57 -11.72
CA ASP A 338 10.17 -5.63 -12.84
C ASP A 338 9.46 -5.39 -14.17
N ILE A 339 8.27 -6.00 -14.37
CA ILE A 339 7.41 -5.70 -15.53
C ILE A 339 7.04 -4.22 -15.55
N GLN A 340 6.52 -3.67 -14.45
CA GLN A 340 6.12 -2.26 -14.41
C GLN A 340 7.30 -1.28 -14.59
N ALA A 341 8.53 -1.68 -14.27
CA ALA A 341 9.74 -0.89 -14.50
C ALA A 341 10.23 -0.94 -15.96
N GLU A 342 9.79 -1.91 -16.77
CA GLU A 342 10.13 -2.01 -18.19
C GLU A 342 9.10 -1.32 -19.10
N TYR A 343 7.82 -1.29 -18.72
CA TYR A 343 6.71 -0.71 -19.50
C TYR A 343 6.60 0.83 -19.36
N VAL A 344 7.72 1.55 -19.40
CA VAL A 344 7.77 3.01 -19.21
C VAL A 344 7.49 3.78 -20.52
N GLN A 345 6.29 3.57 -21.05
CA GLN A 345 5.59 4.44 -22.01
C GLN A 345 4.08 4.08 -22.02
N GLU A 346 3.25 5.09 -22.30
CA GLU A 346 1.78 5.14 -22.13
C GLU A 346 0.96 3.92 -22.61
N PRO A 347 -0.22 3.59 -22.01
CA PRO A 347 -1.23 4.56 -21.56
C PRO A 347 -1.96 4.28 -20.22
N MET A 348 -3.04 5.04 -19.97
CA MET A 348 -3.92 5.08 -18.77
C MET A 348 -4.62 3.76 -18.34
N ILE A 349 -4.31 2.63 -18.97
CA ILE A 349 -4.70 1.29 -18.52
C ILE A 349 -3.43 0.45 -18.65
N GLU A 350 -2.90 -0.11 -17.55
CA GLU A 350 -1.74 -1.01 -17.63
C GLU A 350 -2.11 -2.19 -18.55
N PRO A 351 -1.47 -2.33 -19.73
CA PRO A 351 -1.83 -3.36 -20.68
C PRO A 351 -1.47 -4.74 -20.12
N PHE A 352 -2.19 -5.78 -20.53
CA PHE A 352 -1.86 -7.15 -20.11
C PHE A 352 -0.46 -7.52 -20.66
N PRO A 353 0.55 -7.80 -19.80
CA PRO A 353 1.94 -7.96 -20.22
C PRO A 353 2.16 -9.05 -21.27
N ASP A 354 2.97 -8.75 -22.28
CA ASP A 354 3.34 -9.69 -23.33
C ASP A 354 4.14 -10.88 -22.78
N GLU A 355 4.89 -10.71 -21.69
CA GLU A 355 5.56 -11.82 -20.97
C GLU A 355 4.56 -12.85 -20.40
N LEU A 356 3.37 -12.42 -19.99
CA LEU A 356 2.31 -13.34 -19.56
C LEU A 356 1.65 -14.03 -20.77
N LYS A 357 1.52 -13.32 -21.90
CA LYS A 357 1.01 -13.93 -23.15
C LYS A 357 1.91 -15.06 -23.67
N GLN A 358 3.21 -15.07 -23.33
CA GLN A 358 4.12 -16.19 -23.63
C GLN A 358 3.75 -17.50 -22.94
N LEU A 359 2.80 -17.52 -22.01
CA LEU A 359 2.25 -18.72 -21.37
C LEU A 359 1.05 -19.30 -22.15
N GLN A 360 0.48 -18.57 -23.12
CA GLN A 360 -0.58 -19.08 -23.99
C GLN A 360 -0.04 -20.12 -24.98
N HIS A 361 -0.90 -21.06 -25.38
CA HIS A 361 -0.64 -22.16 -26.32
C HIS A 361 0.45 -23.15 -25.89
N LYS A 362 0.78 -23.17 -24.60
CA LYS A 362 1.59 -24.21 -23.95
C LYS A 362 0.71 -25.05 -23.03
N GLU A 363 1.11 -26.30 -22.87
CA GLU A 363 0.47 -27.29 -22.02
C GLU A 363 1.16 -27.36 -20.66
N TYR A 364 0.35 -27.47 -19.59
CA TYR A 364 0.80 -27.43 -18.22
C TYR A 364 0.13 -28.54 -17.41
N THR A 365 0.92 -29.20 -16.58
CA THR A 365 0.43 -29.92 -15.40
C THR A 365 0.08 -28.86 -14.36
N ILE A 366 -1.19 -28.75 -14.00
CA ILE A 366 -1.72 -27.76 -13.05
C ILE A 366 -2.38 -28.49 -11.89
N THR A 367 -1.90 -28.23 -10.67
CA THR A 367 -2.56 -28.66 -9.43
C THR A 367 -3.62 -27.63 -9.07
N LEU A 368 -4.90 -28.01 -9.12
CA LEU A 368 -6.05 -27.19 -8.75
C LEU A 368 -6.54 -27.53 -7.35
N LYS A 369 -6.81 -26.50 -6.55
CA LYS A 369 -7.47 -26.66 -5.25
C LYS A 369 -8.97 -26.49 -5.40
N LEU A 370 -9.73 -27.50 -4.95
CA LEU A 370 -11.18 -27.51 -5.03
C LEU A 370 -11.78 -26.87 -3.77
N ASN A 371 -12.75 -25.97 -3.92
CA ASN A 371 -13.51 -25.40 -2.80
C ASN A 371 -14.98 -25.86 -2.79
N GLU A 372 -15.72 -25.49 -1.75
CA GLU A 372 -17.13 -25.87 -1.59
C GLU A 372 -18.01 -25.35 -2.74
N GLU A 373 -17.75 -24.16 -3.28
CA GLU A 373 -18.53 -23.60 -4.39
C GLU A 373 -18.26 -24.31 -5.73
N ASN A 374 -17.04 -24.82 -5.96
CA ASN A 374 -16.72 -25.62 -7.14
C ASN A 374 -17.56 -26.91 -7.21
N ILE A 375 -17.81 -27.53 -6.05
CA ILE A 375 -18.51 -28.81 -5.94
C ILE A 375 -20.03 -28.63 -5.76
N ASN A 376 -20.47 -27.81 -4.81
CA ASN A 376 -21.89 -27.69 -4.45
C ASN A 376 -22.67 -26.70 -5.33
N ASN A 377 -22.02 -25.61 -5.78
CA ASN A 377 -22.68 -24.51 -6.51
C ASN A 377 -22.28 -24.45 -7.99
N GLY A 378 -21.41 -25.36 -8.47
CA GLY A 378 -20.99 -25.45 -9.87
C GLY A 378 -20.08 -24.32 -10.34
N CYS A 379 -19.31 -23.69 -9.44
CA CYS A 379 -18.38 -22.63 -9.81
C CYS A 379 -17.29 -23.13 -10.77
N THR A 380 -17.22 -22.56 -11.98
CA THR A 380 -16.36 -23.04 -13.08
C THR A 380 -14.96 -22.41 -13.12
N VAL A 381 -14.54 -21.76 -12.04
CA VAL A 381 -13.22 -21.12 -11.91
C VAL A 381 -12.50 -21.69 -10.68
N PHE A 382 -11.24 -22.05 -10.86
CA PHE A 382 -10.44 -22.83 -9.91
C PHE A 382 -9.11 -22.10 -9.64
N GLU A 383 -8.54 -22.26 -8.45
CA GLU A 383 -7.24 -21.65 -8.11
C GLU A 383 -6.12 -22.70 -8.20
N ALA A 384 -5.02 -22.33 -8.85
CA ALA A 384 -3.85 -23.20 -8.99
C ALA A 384 -2.92 -23.07 -7.77
N GLU A 385 -2.43 -24.20 -7.26
CA GLU A 385 -1.44 -24.24 -6.17
C GLU A 385 0.00 -24.42 -6.72
N SER A 386 0.15 -25.09 -7.87
CA SER A 386 1.41 -25.26 -8.59
C SER A 386 1.22 -25.60 -10.07
N GLU A 387 2.06 -25.05 -10.95
CA GLU A 387 1.99 -25.23 -12.40
C GLU A 387 3.36 -25.55 -13.03
N HIS A 388 3.42 -26.58 -13.88
CA HIS A 388 4.64 -27.05 -14.55
C HIS A 388 4.40 -27.26 -16.05
N ASP A 389 5.28 -26.74 -16.91
CA ASP A 389 5.21 -26.86 -18.38
C ASP A 389 5.47 -28.32 -18.81
N THR A 390 4.50 -28.99 -19.45
CA THR A 390 4.57 -30.42 -19.83
C THR A 390 5.62 -30.68 -20.91
N HIS A 391 5.98 -29.66 -21.70
CA HIS A 391 6.96 -29.75 -22.78
C HIS A 391 8.37 -29.34 -22.36
N VAL A 392 8.67 -29.35 -21.05
CA VAL A 392 10.04 -29.49 -20.55
C VAL A 392 10.34 -30.97 -20.27
N THR A 393 10.54 -31.71 -21.36
CA THR A 393 11.18 -33.04 -21.40
C THR A 393 12.19 -33.02 -22.54
N THR A 394 13.48 -32.97 -22.21
CA THR A 394 14.57 -32.70 -23.17
C THR A 394 15.00 -33.97 -23.91
N THR A 395 14.53 -34.18 -25.15
CA THR A 395 15.02 -35.26 -26.02
C THR A 395 15.31 -34.79 -27.46
N PRO A 396 16.22 -35.47 -28.21
CA PRO A 396 17.02 -34.78 -29.23
C PRO A 396 16.55 -34.99 -30.67
N THR A 397 16.86 -34.02 -31.53
CA THR A 397 16.87 -34.16 -32.99
C THR A 397 18.29 -34.39 -33.50
N THR A 398 18.58 -35.62 -33.92
CA THR A 398 19.71 -35.94 -34.79
C THR A 398 19.20 -35.99 -36.23
N GLU A 399 19.84 -35.28 -37.18
CA GLU A 399 19.44 -35.39 -38.58
C GLU A 399 19.92 -36.70 -39.23
N MET A 400 19.01 -37.29 -40.02
CA MET A 400 19.21 -38.18 -41.18
C MET A 400 20.35 -39.22 -41.10
N SER A 401 20.05 -40.50 -41.33
CA SER A 401 19.57 -40.91 -42.66
C SER A 401 19.09 -42.38 -42.74
N THR A 402 18.61 -42.73 -43.94
CA THR A 402 18.18 -44.05 -44.42
C THR A 402 16.79 -44.56 -44.00
N ASN A 403 15.99 -44.91 -45.00
CA ASN A 403 14.78 -45.72 -44.84
C ASN A 403 15.17 -47.20 -44.76
N ILE A 404 14.45 -48.01 -43.95
CA ILE A 404 13.75 -49.26 -44.35
C ILE A 404 13.33 -50.11 -43.12
N LYS A 405 12.01 -50.19 -42.90
CA LYS A 405 11.19 -51.36 -42.45
C LYS A 405 11.60 -52.30 -41.28
N ILE A 406 10.65 -52.40 -40.33
CA ILE A 406 9.98 -53.65 -39.83
C ILE A 406 10.49 -54.38 -38.54
N ARG A 407 9.55 -54.50 -37.58
CA ARG A 407 9.31 -55.54 -36.52
C ARG A 407 10.37 -55.89 -35.43
N ALA A 408 10.07 -55.40 -34.23
CA ALA A 408 9.62 -56.17 -33.04
C ALA A 408 10.54 -57.11 -32.21
N ARG A 409 10.58 -56.80 -30.90
CA ARG A 409 10.63 -57.64 -29.68
C ARG A 409 11.94 -58.33 -29.20
N LYS A 410 12.19 -58.07 -27.90
CA LYS A 410 12.83 -58.90 -26.83
C LYS A 410 14.37 -59.07 -26.77
N ALA A 411 14.93 -58.28 -25.84
CA ALA A 411 15.56 -58.72 -24.57
C ALA A 411 16.99 -59.31 -24.51
N ALA A 412 17.75 -58.68 -23.60
CA ALA A 412 18.85 -59.19 -22.75
C ALA A 412 20.25 -59.48 -23.35
N GLY A 413 21.25 -58.79 -22.80
CA GLY A 413 22.69 -59.02 -22.98
C GLY A 413 23.50 -57.83 -22.46
N ALA A 414 24.27 -57.98 -21.39
CA ALA A 414 25.04 -56.88 -20.78
C ALA A 414 26.42 -56.69 -21.46
N VAL A 415 26.84 -55.43 -21.65
CA VAL A 415 28.07 -55.07 -22.37
C VAL A 415 28.79 -53.91 -21.66
N LYS A 416 30.13 -53.95 -21.60
CA LYS A 416 30.99 -52.86 -21.12
C LYS A 416 31.48 -52.00 -22.29
N PHE A 417 31.65 -50.69 -22.09
CA PHE A 417 32.04 -49.74 -23.14
C PHE A 417 33.25 -48.86 -22.78
N ASN A 418 33.96 -48.41 -23.83
CA ASN A 418 35.11 -47.50 -23.78
C ASN A 418 35.08 -46.60 -25.03
N VAL A 419 35.62 -45.38 -24.95
CA VAL A 419 35.60 -44.39 -26.04
C VAL A 419 36.88 -43.54 -25.96
N ASP A 420 37.58 -43.40 -27.09
CA ASP A 420 38.62 -42.41 -27.40
C ASP A 420 38.80 -42.35 -28.94
N ASP A 421 38.28 -41.30 -29.58
CA ASP A 421 38.81 -40.61 -30.79
C ASP A 421 37.78 -39.55 -31.27
N GLY A 422 38.18 -38.54 -32.05
CA GLY A 422 37.27 -37.42 -32.40
C GLY A 422 37.64 -36.59 -33.64
N LEU A 423 36.84 -35.55 -33.91
CA LEU A 423 37.06 -34.60 -35.02
C LEU A 423 36.31 -33.27 -34.76
N GLN A 424 36.87 -32.15 -35.23
CA GLN A 424 36.34 -30.79 -35.02
C GLN A 424 35.78 -30.18 -36.32
N THR A 425 34.65 -29.47 -36.27
CA THR A 425 34.56 -27.98 -36.43
C THR A 425 33.13 -27.47 -36.73
N ARG A 426 32.72 -26.37 -36.06
CA ARG A 426 31.69 -25.35 -36.43
C ARG A 426 30.32 -25.85 -36.97
N MET A 427 29.17 -25.56 -36.34
CA MET A 427 28.69 -24.22 -35.99
C MET A 427 27.72 -24.17 -34.78
N SER A 428 27.34 -22.94 -34.39
CA SER A 428 26.59 -22.56 -33.19
C SER A 428 25.07 -22.75 -33.24
N LYS A 429 24.49 -23.27 -32.13
CA LYS A 429 23.31 -22.73 -31.36
C LYS A 429 22.74 -23.79 -30.38
N ASN A 430 22.07 -23.32 -29.32
CA ASN A 430 21.18 -24.03 -28.38
C ASN A 430 21.79 -25.17 -27.50
N ILE A 431 21.80 -24.94 -26.17
CA ILE A 431 21.72 -25.95 -25.10
C ILE A 431 20.72 -25.43 -24.05
N LYS A 432 19.94 -26.30 -23.38
CA LYS A 432 18.87 -25.93 -22.42
C LYS A 432 18.75 -26.90 -21.23
N LYS A 433 18.67 -26.32 -20.02
CA LYS A 433 18.00 -26.82 -18.78
C LYS A 433 18.49 -28.12 -18.12
N GLU A 434 18.06 -28.29 -16.86
CA GLU A 434 18.65 -29.17 -15.84
C GLU A 434 17.74 -30.33 -15.38
N LYS A 435 16.63 -30.62 -16.08
CA LYS A 435 15.53 -31.44 -15.53
C LYS A 435 15.83 -32.95 -15.44
N ASP A 436 16.95 -33.40 -15.98
CA ASP A 436 17.22 -34.82 -16.26
C ASP A 436 17.97 -35.55 -15.11
N PHE A 437 18.21 -34.88 -13.96
CA PHE A 437 19.03 -35.43 -12.86
C PHE A 437 18.37 -36.46 -11.92
N GLN A 438 17.03 -36.60 -11.89
CA GLN A 438 16.40 -37.57 -10.99
C GLN A 438 16.51 -39.03 -11.49
N GLU A 439 16.64 -39.26 -12.80
CA GLU A 439 16.82 -40.61 -13.36
C GLU A 439 18.25 -41.17 -13.17
N THR A 440 19.17 -40.41 -12.54
CA THR A 440 20.60 -40.76 -12.49
C THR A 440 21.11 -41.34 -11.15
N LYS A 441 20.24 -41.55 -10.14
CA LYS A 441 20.65 -42.19 -8.87
C LYS A 441 20.64 -43.73 -8.97
N ILE A 442 21.77 -44.37 -8.65
CA ILE A 442 21.92 -45.84 -8.58
C ILE A 442 22.85 -46.25 -7.43
N HIS A 443 22.52 -47.33 -6.73
CA HIS A 443 23.34 -47.84 -5.62
C HIS A 443 24.66 -48.45 -6.14
N GLY A 444 25.79 -47.98 -5.61
CA GLY A 444 27.12 -48.55 -5.85
C GLY A 444 27.57 -49.43 -4.68
N PHE A 445 27.38 -50.76 -4.79
CA PHE A 445 27.86 -51.71 -3.80
C PHE A 445 29.32 -52.08 -4.03
N ILE A 446 30.17 -51.86 -3.02
CA ILE A 446 31.58 -52.26 -3.03
C ILE A 446 31.75 -53.50 -2.13
N PRO A 447 32.00 -54.69 -2.67
CA PRO A 447 32.26 -55.88 -1.85
C PRO A 447 33.53 -55.69 -1.00
N GLY A 448 33.47 -56.05 0.29
CA GLY A 448 34.60 -55.85 1.22
C GLY A 448 35.94 -56.51 0.83
N LYS A 449 35.93 -57.45 -0.12
CA LYS A 449 37.16 -58.05 -0.72
C LYS A 449 37.92 -57.10 -1.67
N CYS A 450 37.36 -55.94 -1.99
CA CYS A 450 37.98 -54.91 -2.85
C CYS A 450 37.67 -53.48 -2.36
N VAL A 451 37.26 -53.29 -1.10
CA VAL A 451 36.96 -51.96 -0.55
C VAL A 451 38.23 -51.12 -0.42
N ASP A 452 39.29 -51.67 0.17
CA ASP A 452 40.60 -51.02 0.34
C ASP A 452 41.22 -50.48 -0.96
N GLN A 453 40.88 -51.09 -2.12
CA GLN A 453 41.36 -50.69 -3.45
C GLN A 453 40.62 -49.45 -3.98
N HIS A 454 39.35 -49.26 -3.62
CA HIS A 454 38.45 -48.29 -4.25
C HIS A 454 38.04 -47.15 -3.33
N GLU A 455 37.99 -47.38 -2.01
CA GLU A 455 37.59 -46.39 -1.00
C GLU A 455 38.49 -45.14 -1.00
N LEU A 456 39.81 -45.31 -1.16
CA LEU A 456 40.76 -44.18 -1.26
C LEU A 456 40.57 -43.32 -2.53
N ASN A 457 39.93 -43.88 -3.56
CA ASN A 457 39.71 -43.30 -4.88
C ASN A 457 38.27 -42.79 -5.09
N LEU A 458 37.41 -42.88 -4.08
CA LEU A 458 36.04 -42.37 -4.10
C LEU A 458 35.86 -41.36 -2.97
N ARG A 459 35.54 -40.12 -3.31
CA ARG A 459 35.32 -39.03 -2.34
C ARG A 459 33.97 -38.40 -2.59
N VAL A 460 33.22 -38.19 -1.52
CA VAL A 460 31.93 -37.48 -1.59
C VAL A 460 32.16 -36.09 -2.18
N GLY A 461 31.33 -35.70 -3.15
CA GLY A 461 31.46 -34.46 -3.92
C GLY A 461 32.38 -34.51 -5.16
N ASN A 462 33.18 -35.57 -5.38
CA ASN A 462 34.01 -35.70 -6.58
C ASN A 462 33.23 -36.24 -7.78
N ILE A 463 33.50 -35.71 -8.98
CA ILE A 463 33.03 -36.27 -10.26
C ILE A 463 34.06 -37.32 -10.75
N CYS A 464 33.75 -38.59 -10.48
CA CYS A 464 34.58 -39.72 -10.89
C CYS A 464 33.99 -40.43 -12.13
N LEU A 465 34.80 -40.62 -13.17
CA LEU A 465 34.43 -41.40 -14.35
C LEU A 465 34.76 -42.88 -14.09
N ILE A 466 33.71 -43.69 -13.90
CA ILE A 466 33.82 -45.10 -13.52
C ILE A 466 33.61 -45.99 -14.76
N LYS A 467 34.53 -46.94 -14.97
CA LYS A 467 34.51 -47.93 -16.06
C LYS A 467 34.71 -49.34 -15.50
N ASP A 468 34.39 -50.35 -16.30
CA ASP A 468 34.63 -51.77 -15.98
C ASP A 468 33.90 -52.33 -14.72
N PHE A 469 32.79 -51.71 -14.29
CA PHE A 469 31.91 -52.24 -13.24
C PHE A 469 30.92 -53.32 -13.75
N ILE A 470 30.13 -53.90 -12.84
CA ILE A 470 29.05 -54.86 -13.12
C ILE A 470 27.71 -54.23 -12.72
N VAL A 471 26.63 -54.49 -13.47
CA VAL A 471 25.26 -54.12 -13.06
C VAL A 471 24.48 -55.39 -12.72
N GLN A 472 23.78 -55.41 -11.59
CA GLN A 472 23.00 -56.55 -11.11
C GLN A 472 21.64 -56.09 -10.55
N PRO A 473 20.52 -56.77 -10.84
CA PRO A 473 19.27 -56.54 -10.12
C PRO A 473 19.39 -56.89 -8.63
N TYR A 474 18.53 -56.28 -7.80
CA TYR A 474 18.29 -56.72 -6.42
C TYR A 474 17.47 -58.02 -6.38
N LYS A 475 17.65 -58.82 -5.33
CA LYS A 475 16.88 -60.05 -5.07
C LYS A 475 15.63 -59.76 -4.24
N GLN A 476 14.64 -60.65 -4.26
CA GLN A 476 13.40 -60.46 -3.49
C GLN A 476 13.62 -60.49 -1.97
N GLU A 477 14.64 -61.21 -1.52
CA GLU A 477 15.08 -61.25 -0.13
C GLU A 477 15.96 -60.05 0.30
N ASP A 478 16.44 -59.21 -0.64
CA ASP A 478 17.26 -58.03 -0.34
C ASP A 478 16.38 -56.88 0.21
N LYS A 479 16.46 -56.67 1.52
CA LYS A 479 15.75 -55.64 2.30
C LYS A 479 16.66 -54.46 2.66
N PHE A 480 16.07 -53.37 3.14
CA PHE A 480 16.77 -52.13 3.52
C PHE A 480 17.55 -51.50 2.37
N ARG A 481 16.95 -51.44 1.18
CA ARG A 481 17.53 -50.82 -0.01
C ARG A 481 17.58 -49.28 0.13
N PRO A 482 18.69 -48.60 -0.18
CA PRO A 482 18.86 -47.17 0.06
C PRO A 482 18.36 -46.25 -1.06
N VAL A 483 17.98 -46.80 -2.22
CA VAL A 483 17.38 -46.04 -3.34
C VAL A 483 16.33 -46.90 -4.04
N GLN A 484 15.31 -46.26 -4.63
CA GLN A 484 14.27 -46.93 -5.43
C GLN A 484 14.75 -47.21 -6.86
N ASN A 485 15.75 -48.08 -7.00
CA ASN A 485 16.23 -48.58 -8.29
C ASN A 485 16.18 -50.12 -8.30
N ASP A 486 15.69 -50.73 -9.38
CA ASP A 486 15.65 -52.19 -9.53
C ASP A 486 17.05 -52.82 -9.61
N HIS A 487 18.04 -52.02 -10.02
CA HIS A 487 19.42 -52.46 -10.25
C HIS A 487 20.42 -51.68 -9.39
N GLN A 488 21.54 -52.33 -9.10
CA GLN A 488 22.69 -51.76 -8.43
C GLN A 488 23.96 -52.03 -9.23
N ILE A 489 24.93 -51.13 -9.11
CA ILE A 489 26.29 -51.32 -9.57
C ILE A 489 27.05 -52.13 -8.52
N ILE A 490 27.82 -53.13 -8.95
CA ILE A 490 28.73 -53.90 -8.12
C ILE A 490 30.16 -53.71 -8.64
N PHE A 491 31.05 -53.26 -7.75
CA PHE A 491 32.46 -53.06 -8.07
C PHE A 491 33.22 -54.39 -8.04
N SER A 492 34.20 -54.55 -8.95
CA SER A 492 35.18 -55.63 -8.96
C SER A 492 36.60 -55.09 -8.86
N ASN A 493 37.59 -55.96 -8.69
CA ASN A 493 39.02 -55.60 -8.72
C ASN A 493 39.43 -54.96 -10.07
N ASP A 494 38.68 -55.21 -11.14
CA ASP A 494 38.90 -54.71 -12.50
C ASP A 494 38.21 -53.37 -12.78
N THR A 495 37.31 -52.93 -11.89
CA THR A 495 36.61 -51.64 -11.99
C THR A 495 37.63 -50.50 -11.88
N LYS A 496 37.53 -49.51 -12.76
CA LYS A 496 38.47 -48.39 -12.86
C LYS A 496 37.76 -47.08 -12.59
N ILE A 497 38.38 -46.24 -11.77
CA ILE A 497 37.84 -44.98 -11.28
C ILE A 497 38.85 -43.90 -11.65
N ARG A 498 38.41 -42.79 -12.22
CA ARG A 498 39.28 -41.66 -12.60
C ARG A 498 38.55 -40.34 -12.36
N ASP A 499 39.09 -39.49 -11.50
CA ASP A 499 38.58 -38.13 -11.30
C ASP A 499 38.64 -37.31 -12.60
N VAL A 500 37.66 -36.42 -12.77
CA VAL A 500 37.55 -35.49 -13.91
C VAL A 500 37.55 -34.05 -13.38
N GLU A 501 38.48 -33.21 -13.83
CA GLU A 501 38.55 -31.79 -13.46
C GLU A 501 37.53 -30.91 -14.22
N ASP A 502 36.27 -31.35 -14.34
CA ASP A 502 35.21 -30.52 -14.90
C ASP A 502 34.51 -29.70 -13.80
N LYS A 503 34.72 -28.38 -13.84
CA LYS A 503 34.17 -27.42 -12.86
C LYS A 503 32.80 -26.87 -13.28
N SER A 504 32.21 -27.35 -14.39
CA SER A 504 30.95 -26.85 -14.93
C SER A 504 29.70 -27.54 -14.35
N MET A 505 29.84 -28.75 -13.80
CA MET A 505 28.77 -29.44 -13.08
C MET A 505 28.95 -29.33 -11.57
N LYS A 506 27.86 -28.99 -10.87
CA LYS A 506 27.74 -29.11 -9.41
C LYS A 506 26.53 -29.99 -9.09
N PHE A 507 26.76 -31.08 -8.38
CA PHE A 507 25.69 -31.87 -7.77
C PHE A 507 25.42 -31.32 -6.35
N PRO A 508 24.20 -31.41 -5.81
CA PRO A 508 23.95 -31.14 -4.39
C PRO A 508 24.57 -32.24 -3.53
N ASP A 509 25.37 -31.87 -2.53
CA ASP A 509 25.97 -32.84 -1.58
C ASP A 509 24.90 -33.45 -0.65
N ASP A 510 23.90 -32.65 -0.26
CA ASP A 510 22.78 -33.04 0.63
C ASP A 510 21.51 -33.31 -0.21
N ALA A 511 21.16 -34.59 -0.41
CA ALA A 511 20.09 -35.00 -1.32
C ALA A 511 19.27 -36.21 -0.81
N PHE A 512 18.67 -36.03 0.38
CA PHE A 512 17.81 -36.97 1.10
C PHE A 512 16.41 -37.11 0.49
N ASP A 513 15.70 -38.17 0.85
CA ASP A 513 14.35 -38.51 0.36
C ASP A 513 13.43 -38.82 1.57
N PHE A 514 12.99 -37.76 2.26
CA PHE A 514 12.34 -37.85 3.57
C PHE A 514 10.93 -38.46 3.52
N SER A 515 10.80 -39.66 4.09
CA SER A 515 9.60 -40.07 4.84
C SER A 515 9.72 -39.55 6.28
N ASP A 516 8.76 -39.84 7.19
CA ASP A 516 8.67 -38.99 8.37
C ASP A 516 8.18 -39.59 9.73
N HIS A 517 6.88 -39.57 10.11
CA HIS A 517 6.33 -40.20 11.35
C HIS A 517 4.92 -40.82 11.28
N THR A 518 3.88 -40.12 10.78
CA THR A 518 2.47 -40.59 10.85
C THR A 518 2.27 -41.91 10.09
N GLU A 519 2.97 -42.07 8.98
CA GLU A 519 2.96 -43.26 8.12
C GLU A 519 4.13 -44.20 8.39
N LEU A 520 5.12 -43.83 9.22
CA LEU A 520 6.03 -44.84 9.78
C LEU A 520 5.28 -45.98 10.48
N HIS A 521 4.07 -45.74 10.99
CA HIS A 521 3.18 -46.80 11.50
C HIS A 521 2.66 -47.77 10.42
N THR A 522 2.61 -47.34 9.16
CA THR A 522 2.28 -48.11 7.95
C THR A 522 3.56 -48.72 7.35
N LEU A 523 4.56 -47.91 7.02
CA LEU A 523 5.85 -48.27 6.42
C LEU A 523 6.63 -49.31 7.25
N ARG A 524 6.53 -49.27 8.59
CA ARG A 524 7.08 -50.31 9.49
C ARG A 524 6.64 -51.73 9.15
N LYS A 525 5.52 -51.93 8.43
CA LYS A 525 5.02 -53.24 8.01
C LYS A 525 5.71 -53.76 6.74
N ASN A 526 6.41 -52.92 5.97
CA ASN A 526 7.04 -53.26 4.69
C ASN A 526 8.52 -52.82 4.59
N PRO A 527 9.46 -53.52 5.27
CA PRO A 527 10.86 -53.10 5.40
C PRO A 527 11.73 -53.42 4.16
N MET A 528 11.25 -53.17 2.95
CA MET A 528 12.05 -53.36 1.72
C MET A 528 13.08 -52.26 1.51
N TYR A 529 12.73 -51.01 1.83
CA TYR A 529 13.57 -49.83 1.65
C TYR A 529 14.01 -49.27 3.01
N LEU A 530 15.09 -48.49 2.99
CA LEU A 530 15.36 -47.53 4.05
C LEU A 530 14.54 -46.26 3.78
N VAL A 531 14.25 -45.53 4.84
CA VAL A 531 13.57 -44.24 4.81
C VAL A 531 14.47 -43.23 5.51
N ASP A 532 14.74 -42.10 4.86
CA ASP A 532 15.28 -40.94 5.56
C ASP A 532 14.14 -40.38 6.41
N ILE A 533 14.39 -40.01 7.67
CA ILE A 533 13.42 -39.39 8.57
C ILE A 533 14.06 -38.28 9.39
N VAL A 534 13.20 -37.47 10.00
CA VAL A 534 13.52 -36.14 10.52
C VAL A 534 12.56 -35.97 11.73
N GLY A 535 12.97 -35.68 12.99
CA GLY A 535 11.96 -35.36 14.06
C GLY A 535 12.29 -34.73 15.44
N ILE A 536 11.44 -33.81 15.97
CA ILE A 536 11.82 -32.85 17.06
C ILE A 536 12.24 -33.59 18.32
N ILE A 537 13.53 -33.46 18.62
CA ILE A 537 14.21 -33.95 19.80
C ILE A 537 13.61 -33.29 21.05
N GLN A 538 12.52 -33.85 21.55
CA GLN A 538 11.85 -33.40 22.76
C GLN A 538 12.73 -33.65 23.99
N ASN A 539 12.56 -32.80 25.01
CA ASN A 539 13.21 -32.95 26.31
C ASN A 539 14.74 -33.09 26.19
N ARG A 540 15.36 -32.26 25.34
CA ARG A 540 16.80 -32.30 24.97
C ARG A 540 17.75 -32.35 26.17
N GLU A 541 17.37 -31.74 27.30
CA GLU A 541 18.14 -31.73 28.56
C GLU A 541 18.21 -33.11 29.26
N ASN A 542 17.30 -34.05 28.96
CA ASN A 542 17.27 -35.40 29.54
C ASN A 542 18.02 -36.46 28.70
N ILE A 543 18.77 -36.03 27.68
CA ILE A 543 19.43 -36.93 26.72
C ILE A 543 20.81 -37.33 27.25
N VAL A 544 20.93 -38.61 27.67
CA VAL A 544 22.14 -39.15 28.29
C VAL A 544 22.66 -40.37 27.53
N LEU A 545 23.97 -40.38 27.26
CA LEU A 545 24.67 -41.52 26.66
C LEU A 545 24.73 -42.70 27.65
N ARG A 546 24.20 -43.86 27.25
CA ARG A 546 24.16 -45.09 28.06
C ARG A 546 25.09 -46.13 27.46
N ASN A 547 25.95 -46.73 28.27
CA ASN A 547 26.75 -47.87 27.84
C ASN A 547 25.97 -49.17 28.05
N LEU A 548 25.89 -49.98 27.00
CA LEU A 548 25.19 -51.25 26.92
C LEU A 548 26.15 -52.34 26.44
N VAL A 549 25.73 -53.60 26.55
CA VAL A 549 26.41 -54.74 25.92
C VAL A 549 25.39 -55.45 25.04
N ASN A 550 25.76 -55.76 23.79
CA ASN A 550 24.86 -56.42 22.85
C ASN A 550 24.86 -57.95 23.01
N LYS A 551 23.98 -58.66 22.27
CA LYS A 551 23.83 -60.13 22.33
C LYS A 551 25.03 -60.94 21.80
N ARG A 552 26.19 -60.32 21.60
CA ARG A 552 27.48 -60.94 21.24
C ARG A 552 28.60 -60.47 22.19
N ASP A 553 28.24 -60.04 23.40
CA ASP A 553 29.12 -59.53 24.46
C ASP A 553 30.03 -58.36 24.05
N GLN A 554 29.60 -57.57 23.05
CA GLN A 554 30.30 -56.36 22.63
C GLN A 554 29.67 -55.11 23.24
N ASN A 555 30.51 -54.28 23.87
CA ASN A 555 30.12 -52.98 24.42
C ASN A 555 29.66 -52.03 23.30
N GLN A 556 28.54 -51.35 23.51
CA GLN A 556 28.01 -50.32 22.60
C GLN A 556 27.42 -49.16 23.39
N SER A 557 27.69 -47.93 22.96
CA SER A 557 27.09 -46.73 23.54
C SER A 557 25.82 -46.35 22.78
N GLN A 558 24.71 -46.19 23.50
CA GLN A 558 23.41 -45.84 22.95
C GLN A 558 22.92 -44.53 23.59
N VAL A 559 22.46 -43.61 22.76
CA VAL A 559 21.59 -42.51 23.17
C VAL A 559 20.15 -42.89 22.84
N LYS A 560 19.17 -42.47 23.65
CA LYS A 560 17.75 -42.56 23.29
C LYS A 560 17.05 -41.24 23.60
N PHE A 561 16.32 -40.73 22.63
CA PHE A 561 15.49 -39.53 22.69
C PHE A 561 14.18 -39.76 21.91
N THR A 562 13.23 -38.84 22.05
CA THR A 562 11.93 -38.87 21.35
C THR A 562 11.91 -37.77 20.31
N ILE A 563 11.27 -38.04 19.17
CA ILE A 563 11.25 -37.21 17.97
C ILE A 563 9.78 -36.92 17.57
N THR A 564 9.43 -35.69 17.16
CA THR A 564 8.03 -35.26 16.88
C THR A 564 7.88 -34.09 15.89
N ASP A 565 6.71 -33.93 15.26
CA ASP A 565 6.37 -32.99 14.18
C ASP A 565 6.13 -31.52 14.57
N GLY A 566 6.54 -31.14 15.77
CA GLY A 566 6.17 -29.86 16.36
C GLY A 566 4.67 -29.66 16.64
N ARG A 567 3.77 -30.59 16.28
CA ARG A 567 2.32 -30.50 16.51
C ARG A 567 1.89 -30.99 17.91
N LEU A 568 2.77 -30.96 18.92
CA LEU A 568 2.54 -31.70 20.18
C LEU A 568 2.07 -30.92 21.42
N GLU A 569 1.23 -31.64 22.17
CA GLU A 569 1.03 -31.60 23.62
C GLU A 569 0.42 -30.35 24.25
N MET A 570 -0.83 -30.07 23.88
CA MET A 570 -1.84 -29.59 24.85
C MET A 570 -3.09 -30.49 24.84
N PRO A 571 -3.25 -31.43 25.80
CA PRO A 571 -4.42 -32.33 25.87
C PRO A 571 -5.79 -31.62 26.03
N ASN A 572 -5.80 -30.32 26.33
CA ASN A 572 -7.02 -29.50 26.37
C ASN A 572 -7.39 -28.92 24.99
N TYR A 573 -6.45 -28.78 24.06
CA TYR A 573 -6.69 -28.17 22.75
C TYR A 573 -7.72 -28.96 21.92
N THR A 574 -7.67 -30.30 22.01
CA THR A 574 -8.68 -31.19 21.40
C THR A 574 -10.07 -30.98 22.00
N LYS A 575 -10.19 -30.56 23.26
CA LYS A 575 -11.48 -30.18 23.86
C LYS A 575 -11.95 -28.79 23.42
N GLU A 576 -11.04 -27.81 23.36
CA GLU A 576 -11.38 -26.44 22.93
C GLU A 576 -11.84 -26.39 21.47
N ILE A 577 -11.21 -27.13 20.56
CA ILE A 577 -11.66 -27.22 19.15
C ILE A 577 -13.06 -27.84 19.07
N LEU A 578 -13.33 -28.93 19.79
CA LEU A 578 -14.66 -29.55 19.84
C LEU A 578 -15.71 -28.64 20.52
N ALA A 579 -15.32 -27.79 21.46
CA ALA A 579 -16.21 -26.81 22.10
C ALA A 579 -16.47 -25.56 21.23
N THR A 580 -15.57 -25.21 20.31
CA THR A 580 -15.62 -23.96 19.54
C THR A 580 -16.80 -23.89 18.55
N GLN A 581 -17.47 -25.02 18.27
CA GLN A 581 -18.77 -25.00 17.55
C GLN A 581 -19.93 -24.32 18.31
N ARG A 582 -19.75 -23.87 19.58
CA ARG A 582 -20.84 -23.24 20.37
C ARG A 582 -20.47 -22.01 21.21
N LYS A 583 -19.56 -21.13 20.75
CA LYS A 583 -19.39 -19.81 21.42
C LYS A 583 -20.53 -18.85 21.05
N LYS A 584 -21.44 -18.63 22.02
CA LYS A 584 -22.57 -17.68 21.91
C LYS A 584 -22.09 -16.24 21.68
N LYS A 585 -22.98 -15.41 21.13
CA LYS A 585 -22.77 -13.97 20.91
C LYS A 585 -22.58 -13.26 22.26
N THR A 586 -21.74 -12.23 22.31
CA THR A 586 -21.58 -11.39 23.50
C THR A 586 -22.84 -10.60 23.77
N GLU A 587 -23.46 -10.83 24.94
CA GLU A 587 -24.72 -10.21 25.35
C GLU A 587 -24.51 -9.22 26.51
N LEU A 588 -25.36 -8.19 26.58
CA LEU A 588 -25.42 -7.20 27.66
C LEU A 588 -26.45 -7.66 28.69
N LEU A 589 -26.03 -7.78 29.95
CA LEU A 589 -26.85 -8.33 31.05
C LEU A 589 -26.85 -7.41 32.27
N THR A 590 -27.79 -7.67 33.19
CA THR A 590 -27.74 -7.16 34.57
C THR A 590 -26.81 -8.05 35.42
N ILE A 591 -26.31 -7.53 36.54
CA ILE A 591 -25.52 -8.31 37.51
C ILE A 591 -26.37 -9.46 38.07
N ALA A 592 -27.65 -9.22 38.38
CA ALA A 592 -28.54 -10.24 38.89
C ALA A 592 -28.77 -11.37 37.88
N ASP A 593 -28.87 -11.06 36.59
CA ASP A 593 -29.07 -12.07 35.54
C ASP A 593 -27.77 -12.79 35.17
N MET A 594 -26.63 -12.09 35.18
CA MET A 594 -25.31 -12.72 35.05
C MET A 594 -25.07 -13.78 36.15
N LYS A 595 -25.52 -13.52 37.39
CA LYS A 595 -25.43 -14.49 38.50
C LYS A 595 -26.40 -15.68 38.39
N LYS A 596 -27.31 -15.68 37.41
CA LYS A 596 -28.28 -16.77 37.13
C LYS A 596 -27.88 -17.63 35.93
N LEU A 597 -26.81 -17.28 35.20
CA LEU A 597 -26.37 -17.99 34.00
C LEU A 597 -26.01 -19.45 34.32
N GLY A 598 -26.40 -20.38 33.44
CA GLY A 598 -26.09 -21.80 33.56
C GLY A 598 -24.73 -22.18 32.96
N GLY A 599 -24.42 -23.48 32.98
CA GLY A 599 -23.17 -24.04 32.46
C GLY A 599 -22.93 -23.73 30.97
N GLU A 600 -23.98 -23.43 30.21
CA GLU A 600 -23.95 -23.04 28.80
C GLU A 600 -23.38 -21.62 28.53
N TYR A 601 -22.88 -20.92 29.56
CA TYR A 601 -22.14 -19.67 29.46
C TYR A 601 -20.71 -19.74 30.02
N ILE A 602 -20.22 -20.92 30.40
CA ILE A 602 -18.81 -21.09 30.75
C ILE A 602 -17.93 -20.75 29.53
N GLU A 603 -16.88 -19.95 29.76
CA GLU A 603 -16.04 -19.30 28.74
C GLU A 603 -16.75 -18.29 27.80
N ALA A 604 -18.00 -17.92 28.07
CA ALA A 604 -18.66 -16.84 27.36
C ALA A 604 -18.19 -15.47 27.87
N HIS A 605 -18.12 -14.49 26.96
CA HIS A 605 -17.96 -13.08 27.31
C HIS A 605 -19.33 -12.44 27.48
N VAL A 606 -19.53 -11.73 28.58
CA VAL A 606 -20.71 -10.89 28.85
C VAL A 606 -20.30 -9.43 29.02
N LEU A 607 -21.23 -8.52 28.73
CA LEU A 607 -21.10 -7.10 29.00
C LEU A 607 -22.01 -6.72 30.17
N LEU A 608 -21.53 -5.84 31.04
CA LEU A 608 -22.31 -5.20 32.10
C LEU A 608 -22.12 -3.68 32.02
N HIS A 609 -23.19 -2.92 32.28
CA HIS A 609 -23.11 -1.49 32.59
C HIS A 609 -23.23 -1.32 34.10
N VAL A 610 -22.23 -0.71 34.75
CA VAL A 610 -22.17 -0.64 36.21
C VAL A 610 -21.59 0.70 36.71
N ASN A 611 -22.05 1.13 37.88
CA ASN A 611 -21.48 2.23 38.65
C ASN A 611 -20.47 1.67 39.67
N ILE A 612 -19.23 2.18 39.67
CA ILE A 612 -18.22 1.80 40.66
C ILE A 612 -18.55 2.49 41.98
N LYS A 613 -19.14 1.80 42.97
CA LYS A 613 -19.54 2.45 44.24
C LYS A 613 -18.35 2.75 45.16
N ASN A 614 -17.35 1.87 45.22
CA ASN A 614 -16.11 2.15 45.95
C ASN A 614 -14.93 1.27 45.47
N VAL A 615 -13.71 1.76 45.67
CA VAL A 615 -12.49 0.94 45.60
C VAL A 615 -12.19 0.41 47.00
N LYS A 616 -12.04 -0.91 47.15
CA LYS A 616 -11.75 -1.51 48.47
C LYS A 616 -10.31 -1.23 48.85
N GLU A 617 -10.11 -0.62 50.00
CA GLU A 617 -8.79 -0.28 50.51
C GLU A 617 -8.00 -1.54 50.92
N LYS A 618 -7.15 -2.01 50.01
CA LYS A 618 -6.18 -3.08 50.23
C LYS A 618 -4.78 -2.49 50.33
N GLN A 619 -3.99 -2.98 51.28
CA GLN A 619 -2.64 -2.46 51.60
C GLN A 619 -1.67 -2.48 50.41
N ASN A 620 -1.85 -3.40 49.46
CA ASN A 620 -1.14 -3.44 48.18
C ASN A 620 -2.13 -3.24 47.02
N TRP A 621 -2.35 -1.98 46.62
CA TRP A 621 -3.11 -1.60 45.41
C TRP A 621 -2.29 -1.74 44.11
N PHE A 622 -1.00 -2.05 44.25
CA PHE A 622 -0.09 -2.43 43.19
C PHE A 622 0.63 -3.73 43.58
N TYR A 623 1.17 -4.44 42.58
CA TYR A 623 2.11 -5.53 42.76
C TYR A 623 3.35 -5.28 41.89
N SER A 624 4.46 -5.92 42.23
CA SER A 624 5.73 -5.77 41.51
C SER A 624 5.99 -7.00 40.64
N ILE A 625 6.50 -6.78 39.43
CA ILE A 625 6.86 -7.85 38.48
C ILE A 625 8.31 -7.72 37.99
N CYS A 626 8.85 -8.83 37.47
CA CYS A 626 10.15 -8.86 36.82
C CYS A 626 10.13 -7.95 35.58
N THR A 627 11.19 -7.17 35.38
CA THR A 627 11.33 -6.31 34.20
C THR A 627 11.43 -7.09 32.90
N GLU A 628 11.89 -8.35 32.94
CA GLU A 628 12.02 -9.23 31.77
C GLU A 628 10.72 -10.00 31.51
N CYS A 629 10.55 -11.19 32.09
CA CYS A 629 9.45 -12.12 31.84
C CYS A 629 8.06 -11.65 32.32
N LYS A 630 7.97 -10.47 32.94
CA LYS A 630 6.75 -9.87 33.52
C LYS A 630 6.02 -10.71 34.59
N ASN A 631 6.58 -11.85 35.01
CA ASN A 631 6.06 -12.65 36.12
C ASN A 631 6.32 -12.01 37.48
N ALA A 632 5.52 -12.40 38.47
CA ALA A 632 5.76 -12.11 39.88
C ALA A 632 7.06 -12.76 40.37
N PHE A 633 7.62 -12.24 41.46
CA PHE A 633 8.91 -12.66 42.02
C PHE A 633 8.89 -12.58 43.55
N GLN A 634 9.96 -13.05 44.20
CA GLN A 634 10.09 -13.04 45.66
C GLN A 634 11.23 -12.10 46.12
N MET A 635 11.17 -11.66 47.38
CA MET A 635 12.17 -10.76 47.98
C MET A 635 12.91 -11.51 49.09
N GLU A 636 14.21 -11.69 48.91
CA GLU A 636 15.10 -12.36 49.86
C GLU A 636 16.24 -11.39 50.22
N ASP A 637 16.53 -11.22 51.51
CA ASP A 637 17.62 -10.36 52.03
C ASP A 637 17.72 -8.96 51.38
N LYS A 638 16.57 -8.31 51.18
CA LYS A 638 16.41 -6.98 50.54
C LYS A 638 16.80 -6.93 49.06
N VAL A 639 16.99 -8.08 48.41
CA VAL A 639 17.21 -8.21 46.97
C VAL A 639 15.96 -8.85 46.35
N PHE A 640 15.44 -8.25 45.28
CA PHE A 640 14.35 -8.84 44.51
C PHE A 640 14.91 -9.92 43.58
N TYR A 641 14.36 -11.14 43.62
CA TYR A 641 14.85 -12.27 42.85
C TYR A 641 13.72 -12.94 42.06
N CYS A 642 13.87 -12.98 40.73
CA CYS A 642 12.95 -13.71 39.85
C CYS A 642 13.44 -15.14 39.67
N SER A 643 12.77 -16.10 40.30
CA SER A 643 12.97 -17.53 40.05
C SER A 643 12.80 -17.89 38.56
N ASN A 644 11.79 -17.32 37.89
CA ASN A 644 11.51 -17.56 36.47
C ASN A 644 12.54 -16.97 35.49
N CYS A 645 13.44 -16.08 35.94
CA CYS A 645 14.59 -15.62 35.14
C CYS A 645 15.93 -15.98 35.80
N ASN A 646 15.88 -16.75 36.90
CA ASN A 646 16.98 -17.03 37.81
C ASN A 646 17.93 -15.84 38.07
N ARG A 647 17.39 -14.62 38.20
CA ARG A 647 18.17 -13.37 38.29
C ARG A 647 17.66 -12.37 39.32
N ARG A 648 18.59 -11.55 39.81
CA ARG A 648 18.30 -10.37 40.65
C ARG A 648 17.66 -9.27 39.79
N ILE A 649 16.61 -8.63 40.32
CA ILE A 649 15.89 -7.52 39.67
C ILE A 649 16.29 -6.22 40.39
N PRO A 650 17.13 -5.35 39.81
CA PRO A 650 17.54 -4.12 40.49
C PRO A 650 16.37 -3.13 40.65
N HIS A 651 15.48 -3.04 39.66
CA HIS A 651 14.36 -2.10 39.63
C HIS A 651 13.08 -2.80 39.11
N PRO A 652 12.27 -3.44 39.96
CA PRO A 652 11.05 -4.12 39.51
C PRO A 652 9.95 -3.14 39.06
N GLU A 653 9.21 -3.53 38.03
CA GLU A 653 8.10 -2.75 37.45
C GLU A 653 6.85 -2.91 38.32
N LYS A 654 6.27 -1.80 38.80
CA LYS A 654 4.98 -1.83 39.53
C LYS A 654 3.80 -1.79 38.56
N ARG A 655 2.79 -2.60 38.84
CA ARG A 655 1.52 -2.72 38.11
C ARG A 655 0.32 -2.65 39.04
N PHE A 656 -0.79 -2.06 38.60
CA PHE A 656 -1.99 -2.00 39.43
C PHE A 656 -2.64 -3.38 39.63
N ARG A 657 -3.19 -3.60 40.82
CA ARG A 657 -4.16 -4.64 41.12
C ARG A 657 -5.07 -4.14 42.23
N ILE A 658 -6.26 -3.65 41.86
CA ILE A 658 -7.24 -3.10 42.81
C ILE A 658 -8.53 -3.91 42.79
N GLN A 659 -9.22 -3.99 43.93
CA GLN A 659 -10.56 -4.56 43.98
C GLN A 659 -11.58 -3.43 44.10
N ILE A 660 -12.57 -3.43 43.22
CA ILE A 660 -13.70 -2.50 43.24
C ILE A 660 -14.98 -3.24 43.63
N MET A 661 -15.93 -2.52 44.22
CA MET A 661 -17.32 -2.91 44.28
C MET A 661 -18.10 -2.09 43.25
N ALA A 662 -18.72 -2.76 42.29
CA ALA A 662 -19.56 -2.16 41.28
C ALA A 662 -21.03 -2.59 41.46
N THR A 663 -21.98 -1.77 41.01
CA THR A 663 -23.42 -2.02 41.12
C THR A 663 -24.15 -1.58 39.87
N ASP A 664 -25.23 -2.27 39.53
CA ASP A 664 -26.26 -1.76 38.62
C ASP A 664 -27.57 -1.56 39.41
N HIS A 665 -28.70 -1.49 38.71
CA HIS A 665 -30.03 -1.38 39.32
C HIS A 665 -30.56 -2.71 39.91
N SER A 666 -29.81 -3.82 39.76
CA SER A 666 -30.26 -5.18 40.08
C SER A 666 -29.52 -5.80 41.27
N ASP A 667 -28.19 -5.63 41.35
CA ASP A 667 -27.33 -6.25 42.38
C ASP A 667 -25.93 -5.57 42.41
N LYS A 668 -25.01 -6.10 43.22
CA LYS A 668 -23.62 -5.67 43.37
C LYS A 668 -22.63 -6.77 43.03
N LEU A 669 -21.46 -6.39 42.51
CA LEU A 669 -20.40 -7.27 42.03
C LEU A 669 -19.03 -6.82 42.54
N ASP A 670 -18.22 -7.77 43.01
CA ASP A 670 -16.83 -7.54 43.38
C ASP A 670 -15.91 -7.92 42.21
N ILE A 671 -15.15 -6.94 41.71
CA ILE A 671 -14.35 -7.07 40.50
C ILE A 671 -12.90 -6.71 40.83
N ILE A 672 -11.93 -7.44 40.28
CA ILE A 672 -10.50 -7.09 40.38
C ILE A 672 -10.05 -6.50 39.06
N LEU A 673 -9.55 -5.27 39.09
CA LEU A 673 -8.96 -4.59 37.93
C LEU A 673 -7.43 -4.71 37.97
N GLU A 674 -6.83 -5.05 36.83
CA GLU A 674 -5.37 -5.14 36.66
C GLU A 674 -4.82 -3.89 35.94
N ASP A 675 -3.52 -3.91 35.62
CA ASP A 675 -2.78 -2.73 35.16
C ASP A 675 -3.38 -2.05 33.93
N ARG A 676 -3.85 -2.82 32.94
CA ARG A 676 -4.44 -2.29 31.71
C ARG A 676 -5.75 -1.56 31.99
N GLU A 677 -6.61 -2.16 32.81
CA GLU A 677 -7.96 -1.67 33.09
C GLU A 677 -7.88 -0.41 33.93
N VAL A 678 -7.04 -0.40 34.98
CA VAL A 678 -6.82 0.81 35.80
C VAL A 678 -6.18 1.93 34.97
N ARG A 679 -5.17 1.64 34.15
CA ARG A 679 -4.52 2.64 33.28
C ARG A 679 -5.48 3.23 32.24
N THR A 680 -6.50 2.48 31.82
CA THR A 680 -7.55 2.96 30.93
C THR A 680 -8.48 3.98 31.63
N LEU A 681 -8.72 3.84 32.94
CA LEU A 681 -9.59 4.74 33.73
C LEU A 681 -8.88 5.96 34.37
N ILE A 682 -7.53 5.95 34.47
CA ILE A 682 -6.76 7.05 35.11
C ILE A 682 -5.58 7.62 34.30
N GLY A 683 -5.17 7.02 33.18
CA GLY A 683 -4.06 7.47 32.33
C GLY A 683 -2.63 7.36 32.92
N LYS A 684 -2.47 7.41 34.25
CA LYS A 684 -1.18 7.26 34.96
C LYS A 684 -0.73 5.79 35.07
N ARG A 685 0.59 5.54 35.16
CA ARG A 685 1.18 4.22 35.50
C ARG A 685 1.27 4.02 37.01
N ALA A 686 1.21 2.77 37.48
CA ALA A 686 1.37 2.45 38.91
C ALA A 686 2.72 2.90 39.48
N GLU A 687 3.81 2.76 38.72
CA GLU A 687 5.14 3.25 39.10
C GLU A 687 5.19 4.78 39.29
N THR A 688 4.39 5.54 38.53
CA THR A 688 4.28 7.00 38.68
C THR A 688 3.52 7.33 39.95
N LEU A 689 2.31 6.77 40.09
CA LEU A 689 1.42 7.03 41.22
C LEU A 689 2.04 6.58 42.56
N HIS A 690 2.84 5.50 42.54
CA HIS A 690 3.58 5.03 43.71
C HIS A 690 4.66 6.01 44.18
N LYS A 691 5.32 6.71 43.25
CA LYS A 691 6.32 7.75 43.58
C LYS A 691 5.67 9.03 44.08
N GLU A 692 4.54 9.40 43.51
CA GLU A 692 3.74 10.55 43.96
C GLU A 692 3.19 10.32 45.39
N ASN A 693 2.69 9.11 45.68
CA ASN A 693 2.03 8.79 46.95
C ASN A 693 2.97 8.38 48.11
N GLN A 694 4.29 8.56 48.01
CA GLN A 694 5.25 8.08 49.05
C GLN A 694 5.13 8.79 50.42
N LYS A 695 4.31 9.85 50.52
CA LYS A 695 4.09 10.61 51.75
C LYS A 695 2.78 10.28 52.48
N GLU A 696 1.86 9.57 51.84
CA GLU A 696 0.52 9.27 52.41
C GLU A 696 0.34 7.76 52.64
N LYS A 697 -0.17 7.39 53.82
CA LYS A 697 -0.51 6.01 54.16
C LYS A 697 -1.97 5.72 53.81
N GLY A 698 -2.22 5.21 52.61
CA GLY A 698 -3.55 4.80 52.17
C GLY A 698 -3.62 4.49 50.67
N LEU A 699 -4.83 4.38 50.16
CA LEU A 699 -5.10 4.36 48.72
C LEU A 699 -4.87 5.75 48.09
N PRO A 700 -4.09 5.89 47.00
CA PRO A 700 -3.87 7.17 46.32
C PRO A 700 -5.16 7.86 45.88
N SER A 701 -5.19 9.20 45.97
CA SER A 701 -6.39 10.01 45.69
C SER A 701 -7.01 9.74 44.31
N GLU A 702 -6.17 9.47 43.30
CA GLU A 702 -6.58 9.17 41.93
C GLU A 702 -7.26 7.81 41.76
N LEU A 703 -7.00 6.85 42.64
CA LEU A 703 -7.74 5.59 42.67
C LEU A 703 -9.05 5.76 43.42
N THR A 704 -9.08 6.56 44.48
CA THR A 704 -10.33 6.92 45.18
C THR A 704 -11.32 7.66 44.25
N LYS A 705 -10.82 8.46 43.30
CA LYS A 705 -11.60 9.12 42.22
C LYS A 705 -12.19 8.16 41.18
N LEU A 706 -12.00 6.84 41.30
CA LEU A 706 -12.75 5.85 40.53
C LEU A 706 -14.15 5.58 41.12
N ALA A 707 -14.40 5.95 42.38
CA ALA A 707 -15.73 5.88 42.96
C ALA A 707 -16.73 6.80 42.23
N ASN A 708 -17.97 6.36 42.15
CA ASN A 708 -19.10 6.91 41.39
C ASN A 708 -18.93 7.00 39.86
N LYS A 709 -17.86 6.46 39.26
CA LYS A 709 -17.76 6.37 37.79
C LYS A 709 -18.72 5.31 37.21
N ASN A 710 -19.43 5.67 36.14
CA ASN A 710 -20.17 4.72 35.29
C ASN A 710 -19.22 4.11 34.24
N VAL A 711 -19.19 2.78 34.15
CA VAL A 711 -18.29 2.04 33.26
C VAL A 711 -19.02 0.87 32.59
N THR A 712 -18.60 0.55 31.37
CA THR A 712 -18.96 -0.71 30.71
C THR A 712 -17.81 -1.70 30.91
N ILE A 713 -18.14 -2.89 31.39
CA ILE A 713 -17.16 -3.93 31.74
C ILE A 713 -17.44 -5.19 30.93
N GLN A 714 -16.42 -5.74 30.27
CA GLN A 714 -16.49 -7.05 29.61
C GLN A 714 -15.90 -8.12 30.52
N ILE A 715 -16.74 -9.03 31.00
CA ILE A 715 -16.35 -10.11 31.92
C ILE A 715 -16.31 -11.43 31.15
N LEU A 716 -15.28 -12.24 31.39
CA LEU A 716 -15.23 -13.64 30.96
C LEU A 716 -15.79 -14.51 32.09
N ILE A 717 -16.88 -15.22 31.82
CA ILE A 717 -17.51 -16.14 32.77
C ILE A 717 -16.65 -17.41 32.88
N LYS A 718 -16.10 -17.69 34.06
CA LYS A 718 -15.31 -18.89 34.31
C LYS A 718 -16.16 -19.99 34.95
N GLU A 719 -15.73 -21.24 34.80
CA GLU A 719 -16.37 -22.43 35.39
C GLU A 719 -16.65 -22.24 36.89
N GLY A 720 -15.69 -21.71 37.65
CA GLY A 720 -15.84 -21.41 39.08
C GLY A 720 -16.92 -20.36 39.41
N ASN A 721 -17.19 -19.39 38.54
CA ASN A 721 -18.27 -18.42 38.76
C ASN A 721 -19.66 -19.06 38.63
N VAL A 722 -19.80 -20.10 37.80
CA VAL A 722 -21.08 -20.78 37.52
C VAL A 722 -21.29 -21.98 38.45
N LEU A 723 -20.34 -22.92 38.48
CA LEU A 723 -20.48 -24.17 39.23
C LEU A 723 -20.19 -23.98 40.73
N ASN A 724 -19.09 -23.29 41.06
CA ASN A 724 -18.66 -23.04 42.44
C ASN A 724 -19.27 -21.75 43.04
N LYS A 725 -20.00 -20.97 42.24
CA LYS A 725 -20.58 -19.65 42.59
C LYS A 725 -19.55 -18.64 43.13
N GLU A 726 -18.34 -18.66 42.58
CA GLU A 726 -17.28 -17.74 42.96
C GLU A 726 -17.68 -16.28 42.72
N THR A 727 -17.59 -15.47 43.77
CA THR A 727 -18.08 -14.08 43.81
C THR A 727 -17.08 -13.05 43.28
N THR A 728 -15.89 -13.48 42.85
CA THR A 728 -14.81 -12.62 42.35
C THR A 728 -14.71 -12.72 40.84
N TYR A 729 -14.78 -11.57 40.17
CA TYR A 729 -14.81 -11.50 38.71
C TYR A 729 -13.60 -10.71 38.17
N TRP A 730 -13.13 -11.13 37.00
CA TRP A 730 -11.98 -10.55 36.32
C TRP A 730 -12.43 -10.07 34.93
N PRO A 731 -12.27 -8.78 34.60
CA PRO A 731 -12.67 -8.24 33.32
C PRO A 731 -11.52 -8.30 32.31
N ASN A 732 -11.85 -8.57 31.05
CA ASN A 732 -10.88 -8.60 29.94
C ASN A 732 -10.77 -7.25 29.21
N ASN A 733 -11.72 -6.34 29.47
CA ASN A 733 -11.76 -4.98 28.95
C ASN A 733 -12.68 -4.10 29.80
N ILE A 734 -12.42 -2.79 29.83
CA ILE A 734 -13.23 -1.78 30.52
C ILE A 734 -13.21 -0.46 29.73
N CYS A 735 -14.32 0.29 29.73
CA CYS A 735 -14.35 1.64 29.16
C CYS A 735 -15.33 2.58 29.89
N GLU A 736 -15.01 3.87 29.86
CA GLU A 736 -15.92 4.96 30.22
C GLU A 736 -16.76 5.28 28.98
N GLY A 737 -17.98 4.73 28.91
CA GLY A 737 -18.73 4.68 27.65
C GLY A 737 -20.24 4.47 27.75
N TYR A 738 -20.84 4.56 28.93
CA TYR A 738 -22.30 4.52 29.08
C TYR A 738 -22.80 5.41 30.22
N TYR A 739 -23.92 6.07 29.98
CA TYR A 739 -24.66 6.86 30.96
C TYR A 739 -25.93 6.08 31.32
N PHE A 740 -26.21 5.89 32.61
CA PHE A 740 -27.57 5.50 33.00
C PHE A 740 -28.48 6.73 32.82
N PRO A 741 -29.69 6.57 32.23
CA PRO A 741 -30.74 7.56 32.40
C PRO A 741 -31.24 7.47 33.85
N GLU A 742 -30.57 8.16 34.77
CA GLU A 742 -31.11 8.40 36.12
C GLU A 742 -32.29 9.37 36.00
N GLU A 743 -33.33 9.12 36.81
CA GLU A 743 -34.59 9.88 36.76
C GLU A 743 -34.41 11.33 37.23
N GLU A 744 -35.30 12.22 36.78
CA GLU A 744 -35.19 13.69 36.85
C GLU A 744 -34.79 14.24 38.25
N THR A 745 -33.49 14.53 38.46
CA THR A 745 -33.01 15.23 39.67
C THR A 745 -31.94 16.29 39.36
N ASN A 746 -32.42 17.47 38.97
CA ASN A 746 -31.85 18.82 39.21
C ASN A 746 -30.32 19.02 39.32
N GLN A 747 -29.79 19.79 38.36
CA GLN A 747 -28.66 20.75 38.52
C GLN A 747 -27.28 20.14 38.85
N THR A 748 -26.21 20.46 38.10
CA THR A 748 -25.68 21.83 38.01
C THR A 748 -24.83 22.01 36.75
N THR A 749 -24.93 23.18 36.10
CA THR A 749 -24.14 23.54 34.92
C THR A 749 -22.66 23.76 35.26
N GLN A 750 -21.74 23.15 34.51
CA GLN A 750 -20.40 23.70 34.30
C GLN A 750 -20.12 23.88 32.81
N THR A 751 -19.77 25.10 32.44
CA THR A 751 -19.73 25.57 31.06
C THR A 751 -18.37 25.29 30.43
N MET A 752 -18.31 24.39 29.45
CA MET A 752 -17.23 24.47 28.47
C MET A 752 -17.41 25.75 27.65
N GLN A 753 -16.35 26.56 27.54
CA GLN A 753 -16.40 27.79 26.76
C GLN A 753 -16.73 27.48 25.31
N GLN A 754 -17.68 28.23 24.76
CA GLN A 754 -18.10 28.07 23.36
C GLN A 754 -16.94 28.49 22.44
N SER A 755 -16.45 27.54 21.64
CA SER A 755 -15.94 27.91 20.32
C SER A 755 -17.10 28.44 19.50
N ASN A 756 -16.91 29.59 18.84
CA ASN A 756 -17.93 30.17 17.96
C ASN A 756 -17.98 29.40 16.63
N ALA A 757 -18.53 28.18 16.68
CA ALA A 757 -18.90 27.42 15.50
C ALA A 757 -20.10 28.11 14.82
N GLU A 758 -19.84 28.76 13.68
CA GLU A 758 -20.88 29.37 12.86
C GLU A 758 -21.78 28.25 12.30
N LYS A 759 -22.98 28.11 12.87
CA LYS A 759 -23.95 27.10 12.42
C LYS A 759 -24.42 27.43 11.02
N LEU A 760 -24.24 26.49 10.10
CA LEU A 760 -24.83 26.57 8.76
C LEU A 760 -26.36 26.67 8.88
N PRO A 761 -27.03 27.43 7.98
CA PRO A 761 -28.47 27.57 8.04
C PRO A 761 -29.15 26.26 7.61
N HIS A 762 -30.11 25.84 8.41
CA HIS A 762 -30.88 24.60 8.27
C HIS A 762 -32.37 24.92 8.10
N LEU A 763 -33.09 24.22 7.22
CA LEU A 763 -34.56 24.16 7.13
C LEU A 763 -35.16 23.90 8.52
N SER A 764 -34.61 22.93 9.24
CA SER A 764 -35.00 22.59 10.61
C SER A 764 -34.77 23.72 11.63
N GLY A 765 -34.02 24.77 11.27
CA GLY A 765 -33.84 26.00 12.06
C GLY A 765 -34.93 27.06 11.85
N TYR A 766 -35.83 26.91 10.87
CA TYR A 766 -36.95 27.85 10.64
C TYR A 766 -38.32 27.17 10.40
N LEU A 767 -38.35 25.90 9.99
CA LEU A 767 -39.56 25.10 9.78
C LEU A 767 -39.82 24.19 11.00
N ASN A 768 -40.60 24.69 11.95
CA ASN A 768 -40.92 23.99 13.22
C ASN A 768 -41.56 22.59 13.07
N ASN A 769 -42.07 22.23 11.89
CA ASN A 769 -42.85 21.00 11.64
C ASN A 769 -42.15 20.02 10.66
N LEU A 770 -40.82 20.09 10.51
CA LEU A 770 -40.07 19.20 9.61
C LEU A 770 -40.04 17.74 10.13
N GLN A 771 -40.33 16.76 9.27
CA GLN A 771 -40.25 15.33 9.64
C GLN A 771 -38.80 14.82 9.53
N THR A 772 -38.01 15.04 10.57
CA THR A 772 -36.57 14.70 10.64
C THR A 772 -36.25 13.22 10.95
N HIS A 773 -37.26 12.35 10.98
CA HIS A 773 -37.15 10.95 11.44
C HIS A 773 -37.46 9.90 10.36
N ILE A 774 -37.57 10.29 9.08
CA ILE A 774 -37.75 9.33 7.98
C ILE A 774 -36.45 8.54 7.82
N ILE A 775 -36.48 7.21 7.90
CA ILE A 775 -35.31 6.36 7.70
C ILE A 775 -34.86 6.46 6.23
N ASN A 776 -33.55 6.60 5.99
CA ASN A 776 -32.99 6.68 4.66
C ASN A 776 -33.23 5.36 3.87
N PRO A 777 -33.79 5.38 2.64
CA PRO A 777 -34.03 4.18 1.81
C PRO A 777 -32.80 3.31 1.56
N LEU A 778 -31.59 3.88 1.64
CA LEU A 778 -30.32 3.14 1.59
C LEU A 778 -30.22 2.05 2.67
N GLN A 779 -30.97 2.18 3.77
CA GLN A 779 -31.02 1.20 4.86
C GLN A 779 -31.69 -0.13 4.48
N THR A 780 -32.56 -0.10 3.45
CA THR A 780 -33.40 -1.23 3.02
C THR A 780 -33.24 -1.50 1.51
N SER A 781 -32.13 -1.06 0.92
CA SER A 781 -31.86 -1.21 -0.51
C SER A 781 -31.11 -2.51 -0.79
N GLU A 782 -31.61 -3.33 -1.71
CA GLU A 782 -30.97 -4.57 -2.17
C GLU A 782 -29.50 -4.37 -2.61
N PHE A 783 -29.16 -3.19 -3.12
CA PHE A 783 -27.81 -2.82 -3.58
C PHE A 783 -26.89 -2.22 -2.49
N TYR A 784 -27.40 -1.91 -1.30
CA TYR A 784 -26.64 -1.22 -0.25
C TYR A 784 -26.85 -1.88 1.10
N HIS A 785 -25.76 -2.34 1.71
CA HIS A 785 -25.77 -3.01 3.02
C HIS A 785 -25.04 -2.13 4.07
N PRO A 786 -25.60 -0.96 4.45
CA PRO A 786 -24.92 0.00 5.30
C PRO A 786 -24.78 -0.49 6.74
N ASN A 787 -23.56 -0.43 7.27
CA ASN A 787 -23.29 -0.58 8.69
C ASN A 787 -23.51 0.77 9.41
N LYS A 788 -23.30 0.83 10.73
CA LYS A 788 -23.46 2.08 11.50
C LYS A 788 -22.49 3.19 11.06
N ASP A 789 -21.31 2.83 10.56
CA ASP A 789 -20.24 3.77 10.16
C ASP A 789 -20.42 4.32 8.73
N PHE A 790 -21.40 3.81 7.97
CA PHE A 790 -21.72 4.28 6.62
C PHE A 790 -22.36 5.67 6.62
N TYR A 791 -23.15 5.98 7.65
CA TYR A 791 -23.86 7.26 7.75
C TYR A 791 -23.01 8.29 8.48
N ILE A 792 -22.95 9.48 7.91
CA ILE A 792 -22.18 10.59 8.46
C ILE A 792 -22.99 11.28 9.56
N SER A 793 -22.40 11.51 10.73
CA SER A 793 -23.05 12.17 11.87
C SER A 793 -23.05 13.70 11.74
N ALA A 794 -23.83 14.40 12.57
CA ALA A 794 -23.74 15.87 12.67
C ALA A 794 -22.36 16.34 13.19
N SER A 795 -21.69 15.52 13.99
CA SER A 795 -20.34 15.73 14.55
C SER A 795 -19.19 15.50 13.56
N ASP A 796 -19.42 14.89 12.40
CA ASP A 796 -18.40 14.74 11.36
C ASP A 796 -18.13 16.08 10.67
N VAL A 797 -17.05 16.75 11.11
CA VAL A 797 -16.58 18.02 10.55
C VAL A 797 -15.16 17.89 9.98
N ILE A 798 -14.86 18.73 8.99
CA ILE A 798 -13.55 18.90 8.38
C ILE A 798 -13.02 20.27 8.82
N LEU A 799 -11.87 20.28 9.49
CA LEU A 799 -11.22 21.53 9.94
C LEU A 799 -10.41 22.16 8.81
N THR A 800 -10.38 23.49 8.74
CA THR A 800 -9.47 24.21 7.83
C THR A 800 -8.01 24.04 8.28
N PRO A 801 -7.07 23.64 7.39
CA PRO A 801 -5.66 23.62 7.73
C PRO A 801 -5.20 25.04 8.08
N SER A 802 -4.65 25.19 9.28
CA SER A 802 -4.23 26.48 9.84
C SER A 802 -2.77 26.39 10.24
N THR A 803 -1.96 27.41 9.92
CA THR A 803 -0.59 27.51 10.44
C THR A 803 -0.63 27.81 11.94
N PHE A 804 0.13 27.07 12.74
CA PHE A 804 0.12 27.20 14.19
C PHE A 804 1.03 28.33 14.66
N ASP A 805 0.45 29.48 14.97
CA ASP A 805 1.06 30.47 15.88
C ASP A 805 0.63 30.16 17.32
N LEU A 806 1.61 29.96 18.21
CA LEU A 806 1.40 29.63 19.62
C LEU A 806 1.14 30.87 20.50
N SER A 807 1.18 32.08 19.94
CA SER A 807 1.09 33.35 20.68
C SER A 807 -0.35 33.87 20.90
N SER A 808 -1.34 33.35 20.17
CA SER A 808 -2.69 33.92 20.09
C SER A 808 -3.81 32.90 20.35
N PRO A 809 -4.98 33.29 20.91
CA PRO A 809 -6.11 32.40 21.08
C PRO A 809 -6.73 32.01 19.72
N ILE A 810 -6.68 30.72 19.39
CA ILE A 810 -7.01 30.21 18.05
C ILE A 810 -8.51 29.95 17.92
N SER A 811 -9.12 30.51 16.86
CA SER A 811 -10.45 30.12 16.38
C SER A 811 -10.30 29.26 15.13
N PHE A 812 -10.87 28.04 15.15
CA PHE A 812 -10.82 27.11 14.02
C PHE A 812 -12.13 27.16 13.24
N LEU A 813 -12.05 27.21 11.91
CA LEU A 813 -13.21 27.04 11.04
C LEU A 813 -13.41 25.55 10.72
N ALA A 814 -14.66 25.10 10.78
CA ALA A 814 -15.04 23.70 10.65
C ALA A 814 -16.25 23.56 9.72
N TYR A 815 -16.14 22.73 8.68
CA TYR A 815 -17.21 22.46 7.72
C TYR A 815 -17.84 21.09 7.97
N HIS A 816 -19.17 21.00 7.97
CA HIS A 816 -19.85 19.70 8.05
C HIS A 816 -19.52 18.84 6.83
N ARG A 817 -19.11 17.59 7.08
CA ARG A 817 -18.82 16.61 6.02
C ARG A 817 -20.10 16.20 5.30
N ALA A 818 -20.11 16.33 3.97
CA ALA A 818 -21.24 15.91 3.13
C ALA A 818 -21.24 14.39 2.88
N GLY A 819 -22.43 13.79 2.84
CA GLY A 819 -22.66 12.36 2.63
C GLY A 819 -23.96 11.88 3.27
N PRO A 820 -24.32 10.59 3.12
CA PRO A 820 -25.63 10.08 3.53
C PRO A 820 -25.81 10.14 5.06
N ARG A 821 -27.01 10.53 5.50
CA ARG A 821 -27.44 10.44 6.90
C ARG A 821 -28.40 9.27 7.10
N MET A 822 -28.50 8.76 8.33
CA MET A 822 -29.42 7.66 8.69
C MET A 822 -30.90 8.09 8.59
N HIS A 823 -31.18 9.36 8.86
CA HIS A 823 -32.50 9.97 8.73
C HIS A 823 -32.49 11.08 7.67
N ILE A 824 -33.62 11.26 7.00
CA ILE A 824 -33.83 12.26 5.94
C ILE A 824 -35.05 13.15 6.24
N CYS A 825 -35.06 14.35 5.67
CA CYS A 825 -36.09 15.38 5.91
C CYS A 825 -37.24 15.35 4.87
N PHE A 826 -37.06 14.65 3.75
CA PHE A 826 -38.01 14.58 2.65
C PHE A 826 -38.42 13.13 2.36
N GLU A 827 -39.72 12.87 2.33
CA GLU A 827 -40.28 11.57 1.94
C GLU A 827 -40.11 11.38 0.41
N PRO A 828 -39.33 10.41 -0.11
CA PRO A 828 -38.95 10.38 -1.52
C PRO A 828 -40.11 10.20 -2.51
N SER A 829 -41.18 9.53 -2.06
CA SER A 829 -42.48 9.41 -2.75
C SER A 829 -43.12 10.77 -3.09
N ARG A 830 -42.82 11.80 -2.29
CA ARG A 830 -43.40 13.16 -2.35
C ARG A 830 -42.39 14.21 -2.79
N VAL A 831 -41.16 13.82 -3.13
CA VAL A 831 -40.17 14.74 -3.70
C VAL A 831 -40.58 15.10 -5.13
N ARG A 832 -40.65 16.41 -5.41
CA ARG A 832 -40.65 16.98 -6.76
C ARG A 832 -39.41 17.85 -6.92
N ALA A 833 -38.40 17.28 -7.57
CA ALA A 833 -37.09 17.88 -7.73
C ALA A 833 -36.99 18.67 -9.04
N ALA A 834 -36.49 19.90 -8.97
CA ALA A 834 -36.12 20.72 -10.12
C ALA A 834 -34.60 20.83 -10.25
N ILE A 835 -34.07 20.64 -11.46
CA ILE A 835 -32.64 20.79 -11.79
C ILE A 835 -32.50 21.91 -12.82
N VAL A 836 -31.58 22.86 -12.61
CA VAL A 836 -31.37 24.00 -13.53
C VAL A 836 -29.88 24.26 -13.77
N THR A 837 -29.51 24.55 -15.02
CA THR A 837 -28.15 24.99 -15.40
C THR A 837 -28.12 26.46 -15.79
N CYS A 838 -27.23 27.24 -15.16
CA CYS A 838 -27.11 28.69 -15.35
C CYS A 838 -25.68 29.13 -15.70
N GLY A 839 -25.58 30.22 -16.47
CA GLY A 839 -24.31 30.83 -16.89
C GLY A 839 -23.63 30.11 -18.06
N GLY A 840 -22.39 30.49 -18.36
CA GLY A 840 -21.62 29.91 -19.47
C GLY A 840 -21.22 28.45 -19.24
N LEU A 841 -21.10 27.68 -20.34
CA LEU A 841 -20.78 26.25 -20.33
C LEU A 841 -19.47 25.92 -19.60
N CYS A 842 -19.40 24.67 -19.12
CA CYS A 842 -18.24 24.00 -18.52
C CYS A 842 -18.34 22.50 -18.86
N PRO A 843 -17.22 21.77 -19.08
CA PRO A 843 -17.25 20.32 -19.20
C PRO A 843 -17.87 19.67 -17.96
N GLY A 844 -18.58 18.55 -18.15
CA GLY A 844 -19.20 17.79 -17.04
C GLY A 844 -20.58 18.29 -16.61
N LEU A 845 -21.10 19.41 -17.12
CA LEU A 845 -22.48 19.88 -16.87
C LEU A 845 -23.55 18.80 -17.06
N ASN A 846 -23.53 18.12 -18.21
CA ASN A 846 -24.42 17.00 -18.50
C ASN A 846 -24.18 15.77 -17.60
N THR A 847 -22.95 15.56 -17.12
CA THR A 847 -22.63 14.53 -16.13
C THR A 847 -23.31 14.86 -14.81
N VAL A 848 -23.12 16.07 -14.27
CA VAL A 848 -23.79 16.51 -13.02
C VAL A 848 -25.31 16.32 -13.09
N ILE A 849 -25.97 16.71 -14.19
CA ILE A 849 -27.43 16.49 -14.35
C ILE A 849 -27.76 14.98 -14.35
N ARG A 850 -27.01 14.15 -15.09
CA ARG A 850 -27.21 12.69 -15.11
C ARG A 850 -27.09 12.09 -13.72
N GLU A 851 -26.03 12.41 -13.00
CA GLU A 851 -25.75 11.82 -11.69
C GLU A 851 -26.76 12.29 -10.63
N LEU A 852 -27.25 13.53 -10.70
CA LEU A 852 -28.39 13.99 -9.90
C LEU A 852 -29.64 13.15 -10.17
N VAL A 853 -30.01 12.95 -11.44
CA VAL A 853 -31.21 12.18 -11.83
C VAL A 853 -31.08 10.70 -11.43
N VAL A 854 -29.94 10.07 -11.74
CA VAL A 854 -29.67 8.66 -11.42
C VAL A 854 -29.60 8.45 -9.91
N GLY A 855 -28.96 9.34 -9.16
CA GLY A 855 -28.86 9.24 -7.71
C GLY A 855 -30.20 9.42 -7.00
N LEU A 856 -30.99 10.45 -7.36
CA LEU A 856 -32.36 10.64 -6.86
C LEU A 856 -33.24 9.42 -7.16
N TRP A 857 -33.15 8.88 -8.38
CA TRP A 857 -33.98 7.75 -8.80
C TRP A 857 -33.57 6.43 -8.14
N ASN A 858 -32.28 6.10 -8.09
CA ASN A 858 -31.79 4.79 -7.64
C ASN A 858 -31.54 4.73 -6.13
N MET A 859 -30.89 5.75 -5.53
CA MET A 859 -30.55 5.73 -4.09
C MET A 859 -31.75 6.07 -3.20
N TYR A 860 -32.65 6.93 -3.69
CA TYR A 860 -33.76 7.46 -2.88
C TYR A 860 -35.14 7.07 -3.38
N GLY A 861 -35.29 6.56 -4.60
CA GLY A 861 -36.60 6.16 -5.14
C GLY A 861 -37.47 7.31 -5.65
N VAL A 862 -36.92 8.52 -5.80
CA VAL A 862 -37.64 9.68 -6.33
C VAL A 862 -38.04 9.44 -7.79
N ARG A 863 -39.27 9.80 -8.17
CA ARG A 863 -39.82 9.60 -9.53
C ARG A 863 -40.24 10.89 -10.24
N ASN A 864 -40.35 12.01 -9.53
CA ASN A 864 -40.81 13.28 -10.09
C ASN A 864 -39.64 14.29 -10.17
N ILE A 865 -38.77 14.10 -11.16
CA ILE A 865 -37.57 14.91 -11.40
C ILE A 865 -37.76 15.68 -12.71
N LEU A 866 -37.49 16.99 -12.70
CA LEU A 866 -37.71 17.88 -13.85
C LEU A 866 -36.49 18.79 -14.10
N GLY A 867 -36.16 18.99 -15.37
CA GLY A 867 -35.17 19.94 -15.83
C GLY A 867 -35.81 21.27 -16.20
N VAL A 868 -35.46 22.33 -15.49
CA VAL A 868 -35.82 23.71 -15.82
C VAL A 868 -34.86 24.21 -16.89
N LYS A 869 -35.42 24.60 -18.05
CA LYS A 869 -34.67 25.02 -19.23
C LYS A 869 -34.07 26.41 -19.11
N SER A 870 -33.04 26.71 -19.91
CA SER A 870 -32.59 28.08 -20.19
C SER A 870 -32.34 28.95 -18.94
N GLY A 871 -31.70 28.36 -17.93
CA GLY A 871 -31.30 29.03 -16.70
C GLY A 871 -32.46 29.56 -15.85
N TYR A 872 -32.23 30.66 -15.14
CA TYR A 872 -33.24 31.26 -14.25
C TYR A 872 -34.50 31.76 -14.98
N ARG A 873 -34.42 32.03 -16.28
CA ARG A 873 -35.59 32.41 -17.10
C ARG A 873 -36.62 31.27 -17.21
N GLY A 874 -36.18 30.01 -17.16
CA GLY A 874 -37.06 28.85 -17.33
C GLY A 874 -38.17 28.73 -16.30
N PHE A 875 -37.91 29.10 -15.04
CA PHE A 875 -38.89 28.99 -13.95
C PHE A 875 -40.22 29.69 -14.28
N TYR A 876 -40.13 30.90 -14.83
CA TYR A 876 -41.26 31.75 -15.19
C TYR A 876 -41.47 31.86 -16.72
N SER A 877 -40.83 30.99 -17.49
CA SER A 877 -41.12 30.82 -18.92
C SER A 877 -42.47 30.10 -19.12
N SER A 878 -43.04 30.25 -20.31
CA SER A 878 -44.24 29.51 -20.73
C SER A 878 -43.96 28.07 -21.17
N GLU A 879 -42.70 27.62 -21.19
CA GLU A 879 -42.36 26.22 -21.44
C GLU A 879 -42.47 25.40 -20.15
N GLU A 880 -42.99 24.19 -20.26
CA GLU A 880 -43.02 23.27 -19.12
C GLU A 880 -41.66 22.59 -18.90
N PRO A 881 -41.16 22.51 -17.65
CA PRO A 881 -39.94 21.78 -17.31
C PRO A 881 -39.95 20.33 -17.78
N VAL A 882 -38.84 19.90 -18.38
CA VAL A 882 -38.70 18.59 -19.03
C VAL A 882 -38.62 17.48 -17.98
N HIS A 883 -39.45 16.46 -18.06
CA HIS A 883 -39.32 15.28 -17.17
C HIS A 883 -38.00 14.54 -17.41
N LEU A 884 -37.30 14.18 -16.33
CA LEU A 884 -36.01 13.51 -16.35
C LEU A 884 -36.09 12.14 -15.66
N ASP A 885 -35.59 11.12 -16.34
CA ASP A 885 -35.43 9.75 -15.82
C ASP A 885 -34.07 9.17 -16.26
N PRO A 886 -33.60 8.05 -15.65
CA PRO A 886 -32.30 7.44 -15.99
C PRO A 886 -32.12 6.99 -17.44
N LYS A 887 -33.21 6.77 -18.20
CA LYS A 887 -33.18 6.42 -19.63
C LYS A 887 -33.00 7.68 -20.49
N MET A 888 -33.72 8.75 -20.16
CA MET A 888 -33.57 10.08 -20.79
C MET A 888 -32.14 10.61 -20.65
N VAL A 889 -31.58 10.58 -19.44
CA VAL A 889 -30.21 11.08 -19.18
C VAL A 889 -29.08 10.09 -19.50
N HIS A 890 -29.40 8.86 -19.94
CA HIS A 890 -28.47 7.73 -19.95
C HIS A 890 -27.09 8.05 -20.55
N ASN A 891 -27.08 8.65 -21.75
CA ASN A 891 -25.88 9.01 -22.52
C ASN A 891 -25.45 10.49 -22.36
N TRP A 892 -26.07 11.29 -21.48
CA TRP A 892 -25.80 12.73 -21.42
C TRP A 892 -24.34 13.05 -21.04
N HIS A 893 -23.74 12.28 -20.13
CA HIS A 893 -22.32 12.35 -19.77
C HIS A 893 -21.35 12.23 -20.96
N LYS A 894 -21.77 11.62 -22.08
CA LYS A 894 -21.00 11.49 -23.33
C LYS A 894 -21.14 12.70 -24.26
N ARG A 895 -21.75 13.80 -23.78
CA ARG A 895 -21.96 15.04 -24.54
C ARG A 895 -21.50 16.23 -23.70
N GLY A 896 -20.73 17.13 -24.29
CA GLY A 896 -20.41 18.42 -23.66
C GLY A 896 -21.61 19.38 -23.64
N GLY A 897 -21.42 20.52 -23.00
CA GLY A 897 -22.47 21.52 -22.77
C GLY A 897 -23.56 21.05 -21.78
N THR A 898 -24.78 21.57 -21.94
CA THR A 898 -25.97 21.17 -21.16
C THR A 898 -27.16 20.88 -22.07
N ALA A 899 -27.83 19.76 -21.84
CA ALA A 899 -29.06 19.36 -22.53
C ALA A 899 -30.33 20.07 -22.00
N LEU A 900 -30.21 20.87 -20.94
CA LEU A 900 -31.28 21.74 -20.42
C LEU A 900 -31.19 23.18 -20.96
N GLU A 901 -30.27 23.47 -21.88
CA GLU A 901 -29.92 24.86 -22.26
C GLU A 901 -29.39 25.67 -21.05
N THR A 902 -28.99 26.93 -21.27
CA THR A 902 -28.55 27.83 -20.18
C THR A 902 -28.60 29.28 -20.63
N SER A 903 -28.83 30.21 -19.70
CA SER A 903 -28.76 31.65 -19.93
C SER A 903 -27.70 32.32 -19.05
N ARG A 904 -27.19 33.48 -19.48
CA ARG A 904 -26.74 34.53 -18.55
C ARG A 904 -27.96 35.37 -18.10
N GLY A 905 -27.79 36.21 -17.08
CA GLY A 905 -28.85 37.08 -16.56
C GLY A 905 -30.17 36.37 -16.21
N GLY A 906 -31.27 37.12 -16.31
CA GLY A 906 -32.63 36.59 -16.18
C GLY A 906 -33.10 36.22 -14.75
N PHE A 907 -32.35 36.63 -13.73
CA PHE A 907 -32.74 36.44 -12.33
C PHE A 907 -33.84 37.42 -11.91
N ASP A 908 -35.00 36.90 -11.53
CA ASP A 908 -36.12 37.63 -10.95
C ASP A 908 -36.60 36.88 -9.70
N LEU A 909 -36.31 37.42 -8.51
CA LEU A 909 -36.48 36.72 -7.25
C LEU A 909 -37.92 36.25 -7.02
N HIS A 910 -38.89 37.15 -7.20
CA HIS A 910 -40.29 36.84 -6.94
C HIS A 910 -40.81 35.85 -7.98
N LYS A 911 -40.61 36.11 -9.27
CA LYS A 911 -41.05 35.17 -10.32
C LYS A 911 -40.46 33.77 -10.17
N ILE A 912 -39.20 33.64 -9.72
CA ILE A 912 -38.57 32.34 -9.49
C ILE A 912 -39.21 31.64 -8.28
N VAL A 913 -39.35 32.30 -7.13
CA VAL A 913 -39.94 31.65 -5.93
C VAL A 913 -41.43 31.37 -6.10
N ASP A 914 -42.18 32.28 -6.73
CA ASP A 914 -43.59 32.09 -7.08
C ASP A 914 -43.76 30.89 -8.01
N ALA A 915 -42.87 30.71 -9.00
CA ALA A 915 -42.87 29.55 -9.88
C ALA A 915 -42.47 28.25 -9.17
N ILE A 916 -41.46 28.26 -8.31
CA ILE A 916 -41.06 27.10 -7.49
C ILE A 916 -42.26 26.65 -6.62
N GLN A 917 -42.95 27.60 -5.99
CA GLN A 917 -44.12 27.35 -5.15
C GLN A 917 -45.33 26.86 -5.97
N HIS A 918 -45.67 27.53 -7.08
CA HIS A 918 -46.80 27.16 -7.96
C HIS A 918 -46.59 25.81 -8.65
N ARG A 919 -45.36 25.51 -9.09
CA ARG A 919 -44.99 24.21 -9.66
C ARG A 919 -44.80 23.13 -8.58
N GLY A 920 -44.90 23.47 -7.30
CA GLY A 920 -44.83 22.53 -6.17
C GLY A 920 -43.46 21.84 -6.06
N PHE A 921 -42.38 22.53 -6.38
CA PHE A 921 -41.02 22.01 -6.21
C PHE A 921 -40.61 22.12 -4.74
N ASN A 922 -40.24 20.99 -4.13
CA ASN A 922 -39.72 20.93 -2.76
C ASN A 922 -38.22 20.61 -2.68
N GLN A 923 -37.58 20.36 -3.83
CA GLN A 923 -36.12 20.28 -3.97
C GLN A 923 -35.66 21.03 -5.22
N VAL A 924 -34.65 21.87 -5.11
CA VAL A 924 -34.11 22.69 -6.21
C VAL A 924 -32.58 22.58 -6.27
N TYR A 925 -32.08 21.98 -7.34
CA TYR A 925 -30.66 21.76 -7.62
C TYR A 925 -30.17 22.77 -8.65
N ILE A 926 -29.38 23.75 -8.21
CA ILE A 926 -28.91 24.86 -9.06
C ILE A 926 -27.45 24.63 -9.44
N ILE A 927 -27.16 24.53 -10.73
CA ILE A 927 -25.80 24.30 -11.23
C ILE A 927 -25.32 25.58 -11.92
N GLY A 928 -24.35 26.29 -11.34
CA GLY A 928 -23.91 27.59 -11.86
C GLY A 928 -22.71 28.21 -11.15
N GLY A 929 -22.15 29.28 -11.72
CA GLY A 929 -21.01 30.02 -11.17
C GLY A 929 -21.43 31.06 -10.12
N ASP A 930 -20.49 31.89 -9.64
CA ASP A 930 -20.70 32.90 -8.60
C ASP A 930 -21.98 33.75 -8.74
N GLY A 931 -22.24 34.36 -9.90
CA GLY A 931 -23.49 35.11 -10.13
C GLY A 931 -24.77 34.27 -9.99
N THR A 932 -24.68 32.95 -10.20
CA THR A 932 -25.77 32.01 -9.91
C THR A 932 -25.86 31.70 -8.41
N MET A 933 -24.73 31.49 -7.74
CA MET A 933 -24.65 31.27 -6.28
C MET A 933 -25.27 32.46 -5.52
N ARG A 934 -24.97 33.71 -5.94
CA ARG A 934 -25.61 34.93 -5.40
C ARG A 934 -27.13 34.94 -5.59
N GLY A 935 -27.64 34.41 -6.71
CA GLY A 935 -29.07 34.26 -6.95
C GLY A 935 -29.70 33.21 -6.02
N ALA A 936 -29.03 32.08 -5.83
CA ALA A 936 -29.51 30.99 -4.98
C ALA A 936 -29.61 31.39 -3.51
N VAL A 937 -28.67 32.18 -2.98
CA VAL A 937 -28.77 32.75 -1.63
C VAL A 937 -30.04 33.60 -1.49
N LYS A 938 -30.29 34.54 -2.41
CA LYS A 938 -31.52 35.35 -2.39
C LYS A 938 -32.80 34.52 -2.47
N ILE A 939 -32.79 33.42 -3.24
CA ILE A 939 -33.91 32.46 -3.32
C ILE A 939 -34.10 31.76 -1.97
N PHE A 940 -33.03 31.32 -1.31
CA PHE A 940 -33.09 30.73 0.04
C PHE A 940 -33.61 31.71 1.09
N ASP A 941 -33.16 32.97 1.05
CA ASP A 941 -33.64 34.03 1.96
C ASP A 941 -35.16 34.26 1.82
N GLU A 942 -35.67 34.30 0.58
CA GLU A 942 -37.11 34.47 0.29
C GLU A 942 -37.93 33.22 0.60
N ILE A 943 -37.40 32.01 0.38
CA ILE A 943 -37.99 30.73 0.81
C ILE A 943 -38.13 30.69 2.34
N THR A 944 -37.07 31.09 3.04
CA THR A 944 -37.02 31.20 4.51
C THR A 944 -38.04 32.22 5.02
N ARG A 945 -38.05 33.43 4.43
CA ARG A 945 -39.00 34.51 4.78
C ARG A 945 -40.47 34.12 4.55
N ARG A 946 -40.75 33.26 3.56
CA ARG A 946 -42.08 32.70 3.28
C ARG A 946 -42.40 31.43 4.08
N ASN A 947 -41.45 30.91 4.87
CA ASN A 947 -41.55 29.66 5.62
C ASN A 947 -41.97 28.45 4.74
N LEU A 948 -41.34 28.30 3.57
CA LEU A 948 -41.66 27.23 2.62
C LEU A 948 -40.74 26.02 2.83
N ASN A 949 -41.33 24.82 2.88
CA ASN A 949 -40.58 23.56 2.99
C ASN A 949 -39.96 23.15 1.64
N ILE A 950 -38.86 23.80 1.28
CA ILE A 950 -38.17 23.66 -0.01
C ILE A 950 -36.67 23.58 0.21
N GLY A 951 -36.09 22.39 0.01
CA GLY A 951 -34.64 22.22 -0.02
C GLY A 951 -34.03 22.84 -1.27
N ILE A 952 -32.96 23.61 -1.11
CA ILE A 952 -32.23 24.23 -2.22
C ILE A 952 -30.73 24.01 -2.02
N THR A 953 -30.04 23.65 -3.10
CA THR A 953 -28.59 23.46 -3.09
C THR A 953 -27.95 23.97 -4.37
N VAL A 954 -26.65 24.26 -4.30
CA VAL A 954 -25.90 24.84 -5.40
C VAL A 954 -24.64 24.03 -5.67
N LEU A 955 -24.48 23.60 -6.92
CA LEU A 955 -23.32 22.87 -7.40
C LEU A 955 -22.40 23.88 -8.12
N PRO A 956 -21.24 24.24 -7.54
CA PRO A 956 -20.41 25.34 -8.03
C PRO A 956 -19.77 25.01 -9.38
N LYS A 957 -20.31 25.60 -10.43
CA LYS A 957 -19.86 25.47 -11.82
C LYS A 957 -18.96 26.65 -12.19
N THR A 958 -17.71 26.61 -11.76
CA THR A 958 -16.64 27.40 -12.37
C THR A 958 -15.73 26.49 -13.20
N VAL A 959 -15.05 27.07 -14.19
CA VAL A 959 -13.94 26.42 -14.89
C VAL A 959 -12.59 27.01 -14.44
N ASP A 960 -12.61 28.27 -13.97
CA ASP A 960 -11.46 29.09 -13.58
C ASP A 960 -10.95 28.78 -12.14
N ASN A 961 -11.55 27.77 -11.48
CA ASN A 961 -11.19 27.24 -10.17
C ASN A 961 -11.26 28.21 -8.96
N ASP A 962 -12.03 29.28 -9.08
CA ASP A 962 -12.14 30.44 -8.17
C ASP A 962 -13.07 30.26 -6.95
N VAL A 963 -13.17 29.05 -6.35
CA VAL A 963 -14.12 28.75 -5.24
C VAL A 963 -13.40 28.35 -3.94
N GLY A 964 -13.48 29.20 -2.91
CA GLY A 964 -12.51 29.28 -1.80
C GLY A 964 -12.44 28.15 -0.79
N ILE A 965 -13.41 27.22 -0.80
CA ILE A 965 -13.45 26.07 0.13
C ILE A 965 -13.18 24.74 -0.58
N ILE A 966 -12.84 24.78 -1.88
CA ILE A 966 -12.50 23.60 -2.67
C ILE A 966 -11.18 23.84 -3.40
N ASP A 967 -10.25 22.89 -3.30
CA ASP A 967 -9.00 22.92 -4.09
C ASP A 967 -9.28 22.79 -5.60
N ARG A 968 -10.46 22.25 -5.94
CA ARG A 968 -10.86 21.88 -7.29
C ARG A 968 -12.36 22.04 -7.53
N SER A 969 -12.67 22.60 -8.69
CA SER A 969 -14.00 22.66 -9.35
C SER A 969 -14.13 21.62 -10.47
N PHE A 970 -15.36 21.34 -10.92
CA PHE A 970 -15.60 20.37 -11.99
C PHE A 970 -15.43 20.98 -13.38
N GLY A 971 -14.68 20.28 -14.25
CA GLY A 971 -14.37 20.71 -15.62
C GLY A 971 -13.03 21.45 -15.74
N PHE A 972 -12.40 21.83 -14.62
CA PHE A 972 -11.10 22.50 -14.59
C PHE A 972 -9.96 21.65 -15.20
N GLN A 973 -9.88 20.35 -14.90
CA GLN A 973 -8.82 19.51 -15.48
C GLN A 973 -9.04 19.26 -16.97
N THR A 974 -10.28 19.05 -17.40
CA THR A 974 -10.65 18.95 -18.81
C THR A 974 -10.29 20.25 -19.55
N ALA A 975 -10.47 21.40 -18.90
CA ALA A 975 -10.09 22.69 -19.48
C ALA A 975 -8.57 22.87 -19.63
N VAL A 976 -7.76 22.41 -18.66
CA VAL A 976 -6.29 22.36 -18.77
C VAL A 976 -5.85 21.41 -19.89
N GLU A 977 -6.44 20.22 -19.97
CA GLU A 977 -6.16 19.21 -21.01
C GLU A 977 -6.44 19.75 -22.43
N MET A 978 -7.58 20.42 -22.63
CA MET A 978 -7.90 21.09 -23.90
C MET A 978 -7.03 22.33 -24.17
N ALA A 979 -6.58 23.04 -23.13
CA ALA A 979 -5.68 24.17 -23.26
C ALA A 979 -4.27 23.73 -23.67
N GLN A 980 -3.76 22.61 -23.14
CA GLN A 980 -2.49 22.00 -23.59
C GLN A 980 -2.52 21.70 -25.10
N GLN A 981 -3.60 21.10 -25.62
CA GLN A 981 -3.73 20.83 -27.07
C GLN A 981 -3.63 22.11 -27.91
N ALA A 982 -4.18 23.24 -27.44
CA ALA A 982 -4.08 24.53 -28.10
C ALA A 982 -2.69 25.17 -27.99
N ILE A 983 -1.99 24.96 -26.86
CA ILE A 983 -0.61 25.38 -26.66
C ILE A 983 0.33 24.62 -27.60
N SER A 984 0.26 23.29 -27.65
CA SER A 984 1.16 22.52 -28.53
C SER A 984 0.88 22.79 -30.01
N ALA A 985 -0.37 23.09 -30.40
CA ALA A 985 -0.68 23.59 -31.74
C ALA A 985 -0.03 24.97 -32.01
N ALA A 986 -0.04 25.90 -31.04
CA ALA A 986 0.63 27.18 -31.15
C ALA A 986 2.17 27.06 -31.17
N HIS A 987 2.73 26.08 -30.47
CA HIS A 987 4.17 25.79 -30.47
C HIS A 987 4.64 25.31 -31.85
N VAL A 988 3.97 24.31 -32.44
CA VAL A 988 4.26 23.84 -33.81
C VAL A 988 4.11 24.97 -34.84
N GLU A 989 3.08 25.79 -34.71
CA GLU A 989 2.84 26.98 -35.56
C GLU A 989 3.90 28.09 -35.37
N ALA A 990 4.57 28.16 -34.21
CA ALA A 990 5.66 29.09 -33.92
C ALA A 990 7.00 28.57 -34.43
N GLU A 991 7.36 27.31 -34.12
CA GLU A 991 8.59 26.65 -34.60
C GLU A 991 8.64 26.58 -36.14
N SER A 992 7.48 26.40 -36.79
CA SER A 992 7.37 26.34 -38.25
C SER A 992 7.52 27.71 -38.96
N ALA A 993 7.82 28.80 -38.26
CA ALA A 993 7.90 30.15 -38.82
C ALA A 993 9.15 30.92 -38.37
N VAL A 994 9.77 31.66 -39.28
CA VAL A 994 10.87 32.60 -38.96
C VAL A 994 10.36 33.65 -37.98
N ASN A 995 11.01 33.77 -36.83
CA ASN A 995 10.59 34.61 -35.70
C ASN A 995 9.09 34.41 -35.37
N GLY A 996 8.70 33.14 -35.23
CA GLY A 996 7.32 32.74 -34.98
C GLY A 996 6.90 32.98 -33.53
N ILE A 997 5.73 33.61 -33.32
CA ILE A 997 5.13 33.78 -32.00
C ILE A 997 3.78 33.08 -31.95
N GLY A 998 3.66 32.05 -31.11
CA GLY A 998 2.42 31.33 -30.82
C GLY A 998 1.68 31.97 -29.65
N LEU A 999 0.70 32.83 -29.92
CA LEU A 999 -0.12 33.50 -28.91
C LEU A 999 -1.42 32.71 -28.64
N VAL A 1000 -1.63 32.27 -27.40
CA VAL A 1000 -2.83 31.51 -26.99
C VAL A 1000 -3.60 32.29 -25.92
N LYS A 1001 -4.85 32.66 -26.20
CA LYS A 1001 -5.75 33.20 -25.18
C LYS A 1001 -6.44 32.06 -24.42
N LEU A 1002 -6.16 31.93 -23.14
CA LEU A 1002 -6.82 30.97 -22.25
C LEU A 1002 -7.87 31.66 -21.35
N MET A 1003 -8.73 30.82 -20.78
CA MET A 1003 -9.70 31.24 -19.79
C MET A 1003 -9.04 31.65 -18.47
N GLY A 1004 -9.72 32.53 -17.74
CA GLY A 1004 -9.23 33.12 -16.49
C GLY A 1004 -9.65 34.59 -16.36
N ARG A 1005 -10.93 34.82 -16.06
CA ARG A 1005 -11.49 36.19 -15.95
C ARG A 1005 -10.99 36.93 -14.71
N SER A 1006 -11.04 36.27 -13.55
CA SER A 1006 -10.58 36.83 -12.28
C SER A 1006 -9.33 36.14 -11.75
N THR A 1007 -9.00 34.96 -12.29
CA THR A 1007 -7.94 34.10 -11.79
C THR A 1007 -7.16 33.42 -12.90
N GLY A 1008 -5.85 33.22 -12.70
CA GLY A 1008 -4.93 32.65 -13.67
C GLY A 1008 -4.86 31.13 -13.73
N HIS A 1009 -5.67 30.40 -12.94
CA HIS A 1009 -5.49 28.96 -12.69
C HIS A 1009 -5.36 28.09 -13.96
N ILE A 1010 -6.15 28.34 -15.01
CA ILE A 1010 -6.06 27.52 -16.25
C ILE A 1010 -4.75 27.81 -16.97
N ALA A 1011 -4.38 29.09 -17.15
CA ALA A 1011 -3.11 29.46 -17.76
C ALA A 1011 -1.90 28.92 -16.97
N LEU A 1012 -1.90 29.09 -15.65
CA LEU A 1012 -0.90 28.57 -14.71
C LEU A 1012 -0.67 27.05 -14.88
N PHE A 1013 -1.75 26.26 -14.79
CA PHE A 1013 -1.64 24.80 -14.87
C PHE A 1013 -1.34 24.31 -16.29
N SER A 1014 -1.84 24.98 -17.33
CA SER A 1014 -1.57 24.60 -18.72
C SER A 1014 -0.10 24.86 -19.10
N THR A 1015 0.46 26.00 -18.68
CA THR A 1015 1.90 26.29 -18.81
C THR A 1015 2.77 25.25 -18.10
N LEU A 1016 2.45 24.90 -16.85
CA LEU A 1016 3.21 23.90 -16.08
C LEU A 1016 3.16 22.48 -16.68
N SER A 1017 2.07 22.13 -17.37
CA SER A 1017 1.81 20.78 -17.85
C SER A 1017 2.22 20.54 -19.31
N SER A 1018 2.15 21.56 -20.18
CA SER A 1018 2.71 21.49 -21.54
C SER A 1018 4.23 21.66 -21.53
N ARG A 1019 4.76 22.67 -20.81
CA ARG A 1019 6.17 23.13 -20.86
C ARG A 1019 6.62 23.78 -22.18
N ASP A 1020 5.78 23.84 -23.20
CA ASP A 1020 6.07 24.45 -24.50
C ASP A 1020 5.98 26.00 -24.46
N VAL A 1021 5.74 26.59 -23.28
CA VAL A 1021 5.37 28.00 -23.07
C VAL A 1021 6.54 28.80 -22.51
N ASP A 1022 6.99 29.81 -23.24
CA ASP A 1022 8.05 30.73 -22.82
C ASP A 1022 7.53 31.89 -21.94
N CYS A 1023 6.24 32.25 -22.04
CA CYS A 1023 5.65 33.25 -21.16
C CYS A 1023 4.16 33.02 -20.87
N CYS A 1024 3.75 33.23 -19.62
CA CYS A 1024 2.41 33.04 -19.09
C CYS A 1024 1.96 34.30 -18.34
N LEU A 1025 0.97 34.99 -18.89
CA LEU A 1025 0.40 36.23 -18.38
C LEU A 1025 -0.97 35.95 -17.74
N ILE A 1026 -1.14 36.34 -16.46
CA ILE A 1026 -2.33 36.05 -15.63
C ILE A 1026 -2.91 37.33 -15.00
N PRO A 1027 -4.19 37.34 -14.57
CA PRO A 1027 -4.80 38.51 -13.93
C PRO A 1027 -4.11 38.97 -12.65
N GLU A 1028 -3.50 38.05 -11.90
CA GLU A 1028 -2.88 38.30 -10.60
C GLU A 1028 -1.45 38.86 -10.66
N ASN A 1029 -0.84 39.00 -11.84
CA ASN A 1029 0.48 39.61 -12.02
C ASN A 1029 0.43 40.70 -13.08
N GLU A 1030 0.62 41.95 -12.65
CA GLU A 1030 0.77 43.08 -13.57
C GLU A 1030 2.01 42.90 -14.45
N PHE A 1031 1.93 43.42 -15.68
CA PHE A 1031 3.05 43.45 -16.62
C PHE A 1031 2.99 44.72 -17.46
N TYR A 1032 4.05 45.01 -18.21
CA TYR A 1032 4.06 46.09 -19.20
C TYR A 1032 4.81 45.64 -20.45
N LEU A 1033 4.50 46.30 -21.57
CA LEU A 1033 5.02 45.93 -22.88
C LEU A 1033 6.46 46.40 -23.09
N GLU A 1034 6.74 47.69 -22.82
CA GLU A 1034 7.95 48.37 -23.27
C GLU A 1034 8.89 48.83 -22.15
N GLY A 1035 10.19 48.81 -22.42
CA GLY A 1035 11.24 49.21 -21.49
C GLY A 1035 11.94 48.01 -20.84
N LYS A 1036 13.03 48.28 -20.12
CA LYS A 1036 13.86 47.25 -19.49
C LYS A 1036 13.08 46.47 -18.43
N GLY A 1037 13.01 45.16 -18.59
CA GLY A 1037 12.18 44.25 -17.79
C GLY A 1037 10.76 44.05 -18.32
N GLY A 1038 10.43 44.58 -19.50
CA GLY A 1038 9.11 44.47 -20.14
C GLY A 1038 8.96 43.25 -21.05
N LEU A 1039 7.72 42.97 -21.45
CA LEU A 1039 7.36 41.80 -22.28
C LEU A 1039 8.10 41.77 -23.62
N PHE A 1040 8.27 42.91 -24.28
CA PHE A 1040 8.96 42.97 -25.57
C PHE A 1040 10.46 42.73 -25.45
N GLU A 1041 11.14 43.20 -24.40
CA GLU A 1041 12.56 42.88 -24.16
C GLU A 1041 12.74 41.38 -23.85
N PHE A 1042 11.81 40.76 -23.13
CA PHE A 1042 11.84 39.31 -22.90
C PHE A 1042 11.69 38.52 -24.20
N LEU A 1043 10.65 38.83 -25.00
CA LEU A 1043 10.40 38.15 -26.27
C LEU A 1043 11.50 38.39 -27.31
N ASP A 1044 12.12 39.58 -27.31
CA ASP A 1044 13.26 39.90 -28.15
C ASP A 1044 14.44 38.95 -27.93
N ASN A 1045 14.89 38.85 -26.67
CA ASN A 1045 15.96 37.94 -26.28
C ASN A 1045 15.57 36.49 -26.61
N ARG A 1046 14.31 36.10 -26.36
CA ARG A 1046 13.86 34.72 -26.59
C ARG A 1046 13.82 34.32 -28.06
N LEU A 1047 13.39 35.22 -28.94
CA LEU A 1047 13.42 35.01 -30.39
C LEU A 1047 14.88 34.96 -30.90
N LYS A 1048 15.78 35.75 -30.32
CA LYS A 1048 17.23 35.70 -30.64
C LYS A 1048 17.92 34.41 -30.16
N GLU A 1049 17.41 33.77 -29.11
CA GLU A 1049 17.86 32.44 -28.66
C GLU A 1049 17.28 31.29 -29.51
N ASN A 1050 15.95 31.27 -29.71
CA ASN A 1050 15.20 30.09 -30.17
C ASN A 1050 14.62 30.21 -31.59
N SER A 1051 14.67 31.39 -32.23
CA SER A 1051 13.93 31.74 -33.47
C SER A 1051 12.40 31.64 -33.39
N HIS A 1052 11.83 31.25 -32.24
CA HIS A 1052 10.40 31.18 -31.97
C HIS A 1052 10.10 31.41 -30.48
N ALA A 1053 8.85 31.72 -30.14
CA ALA A 1053 8.37 31.83 -28.75
C ALA A 1053 6.87 31.51 -28.63
N VAL A 1054 6.45 30.98 -27.47
CA VAL A 1054 5.03 30.71 -27.15
C VAL A 1054 4.58 31.53 -25.95
N LEU A 1055 3.47 32.25 -26.13
CA LEU A 1055 2.92 33.22 -25.19
C LEU A 1055 1.47 32.85 -24.83
N VAL A 1056 1.25 32.46 -23.58
CA VAL A 1056 -0.07 32.21 -23.01
C VAL A 1056 -0.57 33.46 -22.29
N VAL A 1057 -1.80 33.88 -22.58
CA VAL A 1057 -2.46 35.01 -21.90
C VAL A 1057 -3.85 34.61 -21.41
N ALA A 1058 -4.12 34.76 -20.11
CA ALA A 1058 -5.46 34.60 -19.56
C ALA A 1058 -6.36 35.79 -19.95
N GLU A 1059 -7.65 35.56 -20.20
CA GLU A 1059 -8.57 36.61 -20.68
C GLU A 1059 -8.67 37.87 -19.78
N GLY A 1060 -8.41 37.74 -18.47
CA GLY A 1060 -8.35 38.88 -17.53
C GLY A 1060 -6.99 39.56 -17.37
N ALA A 1061 -5.91 38.99 -17.91
CA ALA A 1061 -4.58 39.59 -17.84
C ALA A 1061 -4.53 40.91 -18.64
N GLY A 1062 -3.77 41.90 -18.16
CA GLY A 1062 -3.49 43.13 -18.93
C GLY A 1062 -4.70 44.02 -19.25
N GLN A 1063 -5.90 43.76 -18.69
CA GLN A 1063 -7.15 44.47 -19.01
C GLN A 1063 -7.12 46.00 -18.76
N ALA A 1064 -6.12 46.49 -18.01
CA ALA A 1064 -5.84 47.91 -17.77
C ALA A 1064 -4.84 48.55 -18.76
N LEU A 1065 -4.09 47.74 -19.52
CA LEU A 1065 -3.18 48.19 -20.59
C LEU A 1065 -3.92 48.47 -21.90
N ILE A 1066 -5.06 47.80 -22.11
CA ILE A 1066 -5.91 47.96 -23.29
C ILE A 1066 -6.58 49.35 -23.23
N PRO A 1067 -6.35 50.24 -24.22
CA PRO A 1067 -7.02 51.54 -24.25
C PRO A 1067 -8.54 51.39 -24.34
N ARG A 1068 -9.29 52.21 -23.58
CA ARG A 1068 -10.76 52.22 -23.56
C ARG A 1068 -11.32 53.62 -23.59
N THR A 1069 -12.45 53.80 -24.28
CA THR A 1069 -13.38 54.92 -24.04
C THR A 1069 -14.05 54.79 -22.68
N GLU A 1070 -14.68 55.86 -22.18
CA GLU A 1070 -15.43 55.79 -20.91
C GLU A 1070 -16.64 54.84 -21.01
N ALA A 1071 -17.28 54.71 -22.17
CA ALA A 1071 -18.40 53.80 -22.39
C ALA A 1071 -17.98 52.32 -22.18
N GLU A 1072 -16.81 51.92 -22.71
CA GLU A 1072 -16.23 50.57 -22.56
C GLU A 1072 -15.70 50.26 -21.15
N LYS A 1073 -15.70 51.26 -20.25
CA LYS A 1073 -15.42 51.07 -18.81
C LYS A 1073 -16.70 50.84 -18.01
N GLU A 1074 -17.82 51.41 -18.45
CA GLU A 1074 -19.11 51.28 -17.77
C GLU A 1074 -19.95 50.07 -18.23
N GLU A 1075 -19.66 49.52 -19.42
CA GLU A 1075 -20.36 48.38 -20.01
C GLU A 1075 -20.31 47.11 -19.13
N LYS A 1076 -21.46 46.45 -18.95
CA LYS A 1076 -21.64 45.26 -18.10
C LYS A 1076 -22.45 44.17 -18.80
N ASP A 1077 -22.07 42.92 -18.58
CA ASP A 1077 -22.81 41.76 -19.09
C ASP A 1077 -24.19 41.60 -18.42
N GLU A 1078 -25.08 40.76 -18.99
CA GLU A 1078 -26.43 40.48 -18.44
C GLU A 1078 -26.45 39.99 -16.98
N SER A 1079 -25.30 39.63 -16.42
CA SER A 1079 -25.12 39.19 -15.03
C SER A 1079 -24.47 40.28 -14.15
N GLY A 1080 -24.29 41.50 -14.65
CA GLY A 1080 -23.83 42.69 -13.94
C GLY A 1080 -22.31 42.91 -13.89
N ASN A 1081 -21.52 42.12 -14.62
CA ASN A 1081 -20.04 42.13 -14.51
C ASN A 1081 -19.41 42.96 -15.64
N PRO A 1082 -18.38 43.80 -15.39
CA PRO A 1082 -17.76 44.63 -16.43
C PRO A 1082 -17.26 43.85 -17.64
N VAL A 1083 -17.53 44.35 -18.85
CA VAL A 1083 -17.12 43.69 -20.09
C VAL A 1083 -15.59 43.79 -20.28
N PHE A 1084 -15.00 42.69 -20.73
CA PHE A 1084 -13.56 42.59 -21.00
C PHE A 1084 -13.33 42.72 -22.51
N LEU A 1085 -12.29 43.45 -22.88
CA LEU A 1085 -11.84 43.53 -24.27
C LEU A 1085 -10.94 42.33 -24.58
N ASP A 1086 -10.85 41.90 -25.84
CA ASP A 1086 -10.04 40.74 -26.21
C ASP A 1086 -8.54 41.08 -26.15
N VAL A 1087 -7.92 40.73 -25.01
CA VAL A 1087 -6.48 40.87 -24.78
C VAL A 1087 -5.64 40.11 -25.81
N GLY A 1088 -6.11 38.99 -26.37
CA GLY A 1088 -5.38 38.23 -27.38
C GLY A 1088 -5.33 38.96 -28.72
N VAL A 1089 -6.45 39.53 -29.16
CA VAL A 1089 -6.51 40.36 -30.38
C VAL A 1089 -5.70 41.66 -30.21
N TRP A 1090 -5.82 42.32 -29.06
CA TRP A 1090 -5.03 43.52 -28.73
C TRP A 1090 -3.52 43.21 -28.68
N LEU A 1091 -3.10 42.18 -27.94
CA LEU A 1091 -1.70 41.83 -27.78
C LEU A 1091 -1.07 41.37 -29.11
N LYS A 1092 -1.84 40.70 -29.98
CA LYS A 1092 -1.42 40.41 -31.37
C LYS A 1092 -1.13 41.68 -32.17
N SER A 1093 -1.95 42.73 -32.01
CA SER A 1093 -1.72 44.05 -32.63
C SER A 1093 -0.44 44.68 -32.10
N GLU A 1094 -0.24 44.71 -30.78
CA GLU A 1094 0.92 45.38 -30.20
C GLU A 1094 2.24 44.63 -30.47
N LEU A 1095 2.23 43.29 -30.45
CA LEU A 1095 3.37 42.47 -30.88
C LEU A 1095 3.77 42.76 -32.34
N LYS A 1096 2.80 42.95 -33.24
CA LYS A 1096 3.13 43.30 -34.64
C LYS A 1096 3.69 44.71 -34.74
N LYS A 1097 3.08 45.71 -34.09
CA LYS A 1097 3.57 47.10 -34.08
C LYS A 1097 5.00 47.20 -33.54
N TRP A 1098 5.29 46.43 -32.49
CA TRP A 1098 6.62 46.29 -31.91
C TRP A 1098 7.62 45.77 -32.95
N TRP A 1099 7.32 44.64 -33.60
CA TRP A 1099 8.22 44.06 -34.58
C TRP A 1099 8.42 44.95 -35.82
N ASP A 1100 7.34 45.49 -36.38
CA ASP A 1100 7.35 46.42 -37.53
C ASP A 1100 8.21 47.68 -37.24
N ARG A 1101 8.39 48.05 -35.96
CA ARG A 1101 9.17 49.21 -35.51
C ARG A 1101 10.63 48.87 -35.21
N ASP A 1102 10.87 47.84 -34.41
CA ASP A 1102 12.18 47.58 -33.79
C ASP A 1102 13.05 46.60 -34.60
N HIS A 1103 12.44 45.81 -35.51
CA HIS A 1103 13.15 44.89 -36.43
C HIS A 1103 12.81 45.19 -37.91
N PRO A 1104 13.08 46.41 -38.41
CA PRO A 1104 12.63 46.87 -39.72
C PRO A 1104 13.26 46.09 -40.88
N GLY A 1105 12.44 45.29 -41.56
CA GLY A 1105 12.83 44.46 -42.70
C GLY A 1105 13.05 42.98 -42.36
N GLU A 1106 12.96 42.59 -41.09
CA GLU A 1106 12.99 41.19 -40.67
C GLU A 1106 11.59 40.56 -40.73
N LEU A 1107 11.53 39.29 -41.14
CA LEU A 1107 10.28 38.52 -41.12
C LEU A 1107 9.97 38.04 -39.70
N SER A 1108 8.70 38.14 -39.30
CA SER A 1108 8.12 37.48 -38.12
C SER A 1108 6.69 37.05 -38.39
N THR A 1109 6.16 36.14 -37.58
CA THR A 1109 4.79 35.62 -37.76
C THR A 1109 4.10 35.40 -36.42
N VAL A 1110 3.09 36.23 -36.09
CA VAL A 1110 2.27 36.05 -34.88
C VAL A 1110 1.01 35.23 -35.20
N LYS A 1111 1.00 33.96 -34.77
CA LYS A 1111 -0.15 33.07 -34.85
C LYS A 1111 -0.97 33.22 -33.56
N TYR A 1112 -2.30 33.32 -33.70
CA TYR A 1112 -3.20 33.56 -32.56
C TYR A 1112 -4.26 32.47 -32.51
N ILE A 1113 -4.40 31.82 -31.36
CA ILE A 1113 -5.37 30.76 -31.11
C ILE A 1113 -6.26 31.14 -29.93
N ASP A 1114 -7.58 31.13 -30.14
CA ASP A 1114 -8.58 31.22 -29.08
C ASP A 1114 -9.34 29.88 -28.93
N PRO A 1115 -8.85 28.95 -28.08
CA PRO A 1115 -9.52 27.69 -27.81
C PRO A 1115 -10.73 27.80 -26.87
N THR A 1116 -11.19 29.00 -26.47
CA THR A 1116 -12.21 29.19 -25.41
C THR A 1116 -13.46 28.31 -25.60
N TYR A 1117 -13.98 28.13 -26.82
CA TYR A 1117 -15.14 27.26 -27.05
C TYR A 1117 -14.78 25.77 -27.06
N MET A 1118 -13.61 25.40 -27.57
CA MET A 1118 -13.09 24.02 -27.55
C MET A 1118 -12.82 23.54 -26.11
N ILE A 1119 -12.35 24.43 -25.24
CA ILE A 1119 -12.17 24.19 -23.79
C ILE A 1119 -13.51 23.94 -23.08
N ARG A 1120 -14.57 24.67 -23.44
CA ARG A 1120 -15.84 24.71 -22.67
C ARG A 1120 -16.92 23.75 -23.15
N ALA A 1121 -16.90 23.39 -24.44
CA ALA A 1121 -17.99 22.65 -25.08
C ALA A 1121 -17.75 21.13 -25.18
N VAL A 1122 -16.61 20.63 -24.71
CA VAL A 1122 -16.26 19.20 -24.69
C VAL A 1122 -16.92 18.42 -23.55
N THR A 1123 -16.89 17.09 -23.68
CA THR A 1123 -17.14 16.15 -22.58
C THR A 1123 -16.09 16.30 -21.47
N ALA A 1124 -16.49 16.13 -20.21
CA ALA A 1124 -15.51 16.01 -19.12
C ALA A 1124 -14.64 14.77 -19.31
N ASN A 1125 -13.37 14.85 -18.88
CA ASN A 1125 -12.46 13.71 -18.80
C ASN A 1125 -12.83 12.77 -17.64
N ALA A 1126 -12.12 11.65 -17.50
CA ALA A 1126 -12.44 10.62 -16.48
C ALA A 1126 -12.46 11.19 -15.05
N THR A 1127 -11.50 12.06 -14.71
CA THR A 1127 -11.33 12.63 -13.37
C THR A 1127 -12.40 13.68 -13.06
N ASP A 1128 -12.75 14.53 -14.02
CA ASP A 1128 -13.86 15.48 -13.86
C ASP A 1128 -15.22 14.77 -13.81
N ASN A 1129 -15.43 13.68 -14.56
CA ASN A 1129 -16.65 12.87 -14.44
C ASN A 1129 -16.78 12.26 -13.04
N LEU A 1130 -15.71 11.67 -12.49
CA LEU A 1130 -15.71 11.15 -11.11
C LEU A 1130 -16.04 12.27 -10.10
N TYR A 1131 -15.44 13.45 -10.26
CA TYR A 1131 -15.72 14.59 -9.38
C TYR A 1131 -17.18 15.10 -9.55
N CYS A 1132 -17.75 15.07 -10.76
CA CYS A 1132 -19.17 15.36 -11.00
C CYS A 1132 -20.10 14.37 -10.26
N THR A 1133 -19.83 13.06 -10.30
CA THR A 1133 -20.60 12.03 -9.56
C THR A 1133 -20.51 12.26 -8.05
N LEU A 1134 -19.31 12.53 -7.53
CA LEU A 1134 -19.13 12.79 -6.09
C LEU A 1134 -19.86 14.07 -5.64
N LEU A 1135 -19.78 15.15 -6.43
CA LEU A 1135 -20.47 16.41 -6.14
C LEU A 1135 -22.00 16.28 -6.23
N ALA A 1136 -22.52 15.56 -7.23
CA ALA A 1136 -23.94 15.28 -7.38
C ALA A 1136 -24.48 14.45 -6.21
N ASN A 1137 -23.80 13.37 -5.83
CA ASN A 1137 -24.19 12.55 -4.69
C ASN A 1137 -24.13 13.34 -3.37
N ALA A 1138 -23.07 14.13 -3.15
CA ALA A 1138 -22.97 15.02 -2.00
C ALA A 1138 -24.12 16.04 -1.93
N ALA A 1139 -24.52 16.61 -3.08
CA ALA A 1139 -25.66 17.53 -3.16
C ALA A 1139 -27.00 16.83 -2.92
N ILE A 1140 -27.21 15.61 -3.43
CA ILE A 1140 -28.41 14.81 -3.12
C ILE A 1140 -28.48 14.56 -1.62
N HIS A 1141 -27.44 13.97 -1.03
CA HIS A 1141 -27.42 13.67 0.40
C HIS A 1141 -27.58 14.93 1.26
N GLY A 1142 -26.98 16.05 0.85
CA GLY A 1142 -27.08 17.36 1.51
C GLY A 1142 -28.47 18.00 1.45
N VAL A 1143 -29.24 17.79 0.37
CA VAL A 1143 -30.65 18.23 0.30
C VAL A 1143 -31.58 17.29 1.06
N MET A 1144 -31.38 15.98 0.95
CA MET A 1144 -32.15 14.99 1.72
C MET A 1144 -31.92 15.15 3.24
N ALA A 1145 -30.84 15.82 3.65
CA ALA A 1145 -30.44 15.99 5.04
C ALA A 1145 -29.99 17.41 5.43
N ASP A 1146 -30.53 18.43 4.76
CA ASP A 1146 -30.55 19.82 5.23
C ASP A 1146 -29.17 20.50 5.49
N VAL A 1147 -28.35 20.78 4.45
CA VAL A 1147 -27.06 21.53 4.59
C VAL A 1147 -26.76 22.46 3.37
N VAL A 1148 -26.25 23.69 3.62
CA VAL A 1148 -25.88 24.71 2.61
C VAL A 1148 -24.52 25.39 2.93
N ALA A 1149 -23.72 25.80 1.93
CA ALA A 1149 -22.39 26.44 2.09
C ALA A 1149 -22.06 27.49 0.98
N LYS A 1150 -20.97 28.28 1.13
CA LYS A 1150 -20.60 29.45 0.29
C LYS A 1150 -19.07 29.73 0.27
N ALA A 1151 -18.47 30.18 -0.86
CA ALA A 1151 -17.02 30.46 -0.97
C ALA A 1151 -16.54 31.28 -2.20
N LYS A 1152 -15.28 31.76 -2.22
CA LYS A 1152 -14.52 32.36 -3.36
C LYS A 1152 -12.98 32.21 -3.17
N ASN A 1153 -12.20 31.90 -4.22
CA ASN A 1153 -10.72 31.69 -4.21
C ASN A 1153 -9.98 32.56 -5.23
N GLU A 1154 -8.65 32.69 -5.08
CA GLU A 1154 -7.74 33.45 -5.96
C GLU A 1154 -6.36 32.73 -6.06
N VAL A 1155 -5.54 32.96 -7.10
CA VAL A 1155 -4.18 32.39 -7.17
C VAL A 1155 -3.24 33.15 -6.23
N ASP A 1156 -2.57 32.45 -5.33
CA ASP A 1156 -1.44 33.01 -4.60
C ASP A 1156 -0.17 33.03 -5.48
N THR A 1157 0.18 34.22 -5.98
CA THR A 1157 1.40 34.46 -6.77
C THR A 1157 2.69 34.43 -5.95
N LYS A 1158 2.60 34.32 -4.61
CA LYS A 1158 3.75 34.14 -3.71
C LYS A 1158 4.02 32.67 -3.40
N ASP A 1159 3.10 31.78 -3.77
CA ASP A 1159 3.23 30.34 -3.55
C ASP A 1159 4.20 29.66 -4.55
N HIS A 1160 4.70 28.49 -4.17
CA HIS A 1160 5.65 27.68 -4.94
C HIS A 1160 5.21 27.41 -6.39
N LYS A 1161 3.89 27.38 -6.66
CA LYS A 1161 3.33 27.14 -8.00
C LYS A 1161 3.69 28.26 -9.00
N TRP A 1162 3.73 29.52 -8.57
CA TRP A 1162 4.18 30.63 -9.41
C TRP A 1162 5.71 30.66 -9.58
N ALA A 1163 6.46 30.24 -8.55
CA ALA A 1163 7.90 29.99 -8.69
C ALA A 1163 8.19 28.87 -9.70
N TRP A 1164 7.36 27.81 -9.74
CA TRP A 1164 7.48 26.74 -10.73
C TRP A 1164 7.19 27.22 -12.16
N VAL A 1165 6.17 28.06 -12.39
CA VAL A 1165 5.91 28.65 -13.72
C VAL A 1165 7.13 29.43 -14.20
N ARG A 1166 7.70 30.30 -13.34
CA ARG A 1166 8.92 31.06 -13.67
C ARG A 1166 10.12 30.17 -13.95
N SER A 1167 10.24 29.00 -13.30
CA SER A 1167 11.30 28.02 -13.57
C SER A 1167 11.15 27.20 -14.86
N VAL A 1168 9.96 27.20 -15.48
CA VAL A 1168 9.69 26.51 -16.77
C VAL A 1168 9.73 27.50 -17.92
N THR A 1169 9.14 28.68 -17.75
CA THR A 1169 9.10 29.79 -18.72
C THR A 1169 10.41 30.57 -18.84
N ASN A 1170 11.21 30.60 -17.77
CA ASN A 1170 12.30 31.58 -17.55
C ASN A 1170 11.83 33.06 -17.54
N GLN A 1171 10.53 33.33 -17.40
CA GLN A 1171 10.01 34.70 -17.46
C GLN A 1171 10.38 35.54 -16.22
N PRO A 1172 10.68 36.85 -16.39
CA PRO A 1172 10.82 37.78 -15.27
C PRO A 1172 9.45 38.11 -14.66
N ASP A 1173 9.44 38.74 -13.48
CA ASP A 1173 8.20 39.18 -12.80
C ASP A 1173 7.51 40.38 -13.49
N PHE A 1174 8.02 40.86 -14.62
CA PHE A 1174 7.58 42.08 -15.34
C PHE A 1174 7.32 43.30 -14.44
N ALA A 1175 8.09 43.41 -13.35
CA ALA A 1175 8.04 44.53 -12.41
C ALA A 1175 8.83 45.73 -12.96
N ARG A 1176 8.31 46.94 -12.74
CA ARG A 1176 9.08 48.17 -13.02
C ARG A 1176 10.10 48.37 -11.91
N ILE A 1177 11.37 48.19 -12.23
CA ILE A 1177 12.47 48.65 -11.38
C ILE A 1177 12.40 50.17 -11.35
N GLN A 1178 12.30 50.76 -10.14
CA GLN A 1178 12.38 52.21 -9.91
C GLN A 1178 13.84 52.68 -9.87
#